data_AF-A0A1G1CL56-F1
#
_entry.id   AF-A0A1G1CL56-F1
#
_cell.length_a   1.000
_cell.length_b   1.000
_cell.length_c   1.000
_cell.angle_alpha   90.00
_cell.angle_beta   90.00
_cell.angle_gamma   90.00
#
_symmetry.space_group_name_H-M   'P 1'
#
loop_
_entity.id
_entity.type
_entity.pdbx_description
1 polymer ?
#
loop_
_entity_poly.entity_id
_entity_poly.type
_entity_poly.pdbx_seq_one_letter_code
_entity_poly.pdbx_strand_id
1 'polypeptide(L)'
;MPKKILVIVITLVLLSQYFLLKSYAAVSSCTASVTPTSTTTSTDQDFTFTVNNTSDTTAVWIKTTRPSSDYEITGYSGSGWGQTFASDYVILTSGTLAASGSFSFTLGITTGATETSSAGWTIQVSDDSGGASPTTCTGSLSTTIMNAPTISSVTVSEITQTQAKISWSTDKETTGEVQYGRTTSYGSTATDSTYSTSHTITLGSLSSDTTYHYKIKTTDRNSQSTETSDNTFAASKTATTVTVTQTTTTTVTKTVADTTLPTTGLKTDFTKIYSLAPEISGTASDDSGVSQVDYSLDDGLNWLPVSFQSAIGKKSITFNFTPTILDDGTYKIRVRVTDPSGNQTVSKAYKLIIDRLPPEVGPSLLSLGPLIFERDAKGNLYTVAGLDQKITLSAIGGANSINLIAEPQTQALSLLKTQAENRVLGADSQVFSLVKNPDSGLWSGTVSFAKEGTYQIVAYSLDDAGNQTERNLGTIIAVPSGLVEGEANVLKEALVTIYTYDPSTKKYSLWSASEWGQANPLPVTTGNYTLILPAGTYLAQISAPGHMTVKTKIFSPDKTTILNSDFILPRKKMISLGPLSITWPSLFSPKPEVNLKGSPLPSQTQSSLIGTELPFLSFKVDDLEFNSFELRGKATLLTVVSSWLPAASQQLKIIEDFSQRHPQVNAVAVMTQEKPAAVSIYAKRGNYTIPIVTDPDGIILKELELNSFPAHIFMDRKGVIKKVLGGILDQNQLTENLLN
;
A
#
# COMPACT_ATOMS: atom_id res chain seq x y z
N MET A 1 -53.20 58.49 -8.45
CA MET A 1 -52.37 57.39 -7.87
C MET A 1 -50.94 57.67 -8.26
N PRO A 2 -50.04 58.15 -7.36
CA PRO A 2 -49.20 57.24 -6.55
C PRO A 2 -48.61 57.88 -5.25
N LYS A 3 -48.79 57.30 -4.06
CA LYS A 3 -47.99 57.69 -2.86
C LYS A 3 -47.64 56.55 -1.89
N LYS A 4 -48.02 55.30 -2.19
CA LYS A 4 -47.84 54.16 -1.26
C LYS A 4 -46.69 53.19 -1.61
N ILE A 5 -46.00 53.35 -2.74
CA ILE A 5 -44.95 52.42 -3.17
C ILE A 5 -43.53 52.90 -2.77
N LEU A 6 -43.32 54.20 -2.53
CA LEU A 6 -41.98 54.73 -2.24
C LEU A 6 -41.53 54.51 -0.78
N VAL A 7 -42.45 54.41 0.17
CA VAL A 7 -42.11 54.31 1.61
C VAL A 7 -41.75 52.88 2.03
N ILE A 8 -42.29 51.84 1.35
CA ILE A 8 -42.00 50.44 1.67
C ILE A 8 -40.65 49.99 1.10
N VAL A 9 -40.21 50.57 -0.03
CA VAL A 9 -38.89 50.24 -0.61
C VAL A 9 -37.76 50.89 0.18
N ILE A 10 -37.97 52.07 0.76
CA ILE A 10 -36.93 52.78 1.54
C ILE A 10 -36.77 52.19 2.95
N THR A 11 -37.84 51.72 3.60
CA THR A 11 -37.71 51.03 4.90
C THR A 11 -37.16 49.61 4.78
N LEU A 12 -37.39 48.89 3.67
CA LEU A 12 -36.80 47.56 3.46
C LEU A 12 -35.30 47.61 3.09
N VAL A 13 -34.86 48.67 2.40
CA VAL A 13 -33.43 48.91 2.08
C VAL A 13 -32.66 49.46 3.28
N LEU A 14 -33.31 50.18 4.20
CA LEU A 14 -32.69 50.60 5.47
C LEU A 14 -32.70 49.49 6.54
N LEU A 15 -33.64 48.53 6.51
CA LEU A 15 -33.59 47.35 7.38
C LEU A 15 -32.62 46.27 6.88
N SER A 16 -32.36 46.18 5.57
CA SER A 16 -31.36 45.24 5.03
C SER A 16 -29.91 45.72 5.19
N GLN A 17 -29.69 47.01 5.51
CA GLN A 17 -28.36 47.54 5.86
C GLN A 17 -28.06 47.51 7.37
N TYR A 18 -29.03 47.19 8.23
CA TYR A 18 -28.79 46.99 9.67
C TYR A 18 -28.43 45.55 10.06
N PHE A 19 -28.63 44.60 9.16
CA PHE A 19 -28.13 43.22 9.31
C PHE A 19 -27.00 42.99 8.32
N LEU A 20 -25.82 43.55 8.61
CA LEU A 20 -24.48 43.09 8.20
C LEU A 20 -23.40 44.08 8.69
N LEU A 21 -23.48 44.55 9.94
CA LEU A 21 -22.25 44.96 10.62
C LEU A 21 -21.51 43.67 10.96
N LYS A 22 -20.50 43.32 10.17
CA LYS A 22 -19.48 42.37 10.61
C LYS A 22 -18.86 42.99 11.87
N SER A 23 -19.27 42.53 13.05
CA SER A 23 -18.60 42.87 14.29
C SER A 23 -17.17 42.36 14.17
N TYR A 24 -16.19 43.26 14.14
CA TYR A 24 -14.80 42.86 14.23
C TYR A 24 -14.50 42.49 15.69
N ALA A 25 -13.58 41.54 15.91
CA ALA A 25 -13.05 41.22 17.24
C ALA A 25 -12.52 42.49 17.91
N ALA A 26 -12.83 42.75 19.19
CA ALA A 26 -12.20 43.87 19.90
C ALA A 26 -10.77 43.52 20.36
N VAL A 27 -10.47 42.23 20.49
CA VAL A 27 -9.08 41.72 20.58
C VAL A 27 -8.46 41.73 19.19
N SER A 28 -7.57 42.68 18.89
CA SER A 28 -7.01 42.86 17.54
C SER A 28 -5.87 41.91 17.19
N SER A 29 -5.14 41.36 18.18
CA SER A 29 -3.97 40.51 17.95
C SER A 29 -3.57 39.71 19.18
N CYS A 30 -2.96 38.54 18.95
CA CYS A 30 -2.30 37.74 19.97
C CYS A 30 -1.13 36.94 19.36
N THR A 31 -0.20 36.53 20.21
CA THR A 31 0.85 35.56 19.86
C THR A 31 0.78 34.34 20.75
N ALA A 32 1.21 33.18 20.27
CA ALA A 32 1.27 31.97 21.07
C ALA A 32 2.43 31.04 20.67
N SER A 33 2.84 30.20 21.61
CA SER A 33 3.86 29.18 21.42
C SER A 33 3.49 27.89 22.11
N VAL A 34 3.98 26.77 21.58
CA VAL A 34 3.80 25.42 22.15
C VAL A 34 5.15 24.77 22.44
N THR A 35 5.23 23.98 23.51
CA THR A 35 6.41 23.17 23.86
C THR A 35 5.94 21.82 24.42
N PRO A 36 6.51 20.68 23.99
CA PRO A 36 7.59 20.54 22.99
C PRO A 36 7.13 20.78 21.55
N THR A 37 8.06 21.10 20.65
CA THR A 37 7.80 21.24 19.20
C THR A 37 7.90 19.93 18.44
N SER A 38 8.27 18.84 19.11
CA SER A 38 8.37 17.50 18.55
C SER A 38 8.08 16.45 19.62
N THR A 39 7.44 15.36 19.24
CA THR A 39 7.06 14.26 20.15
C THR A 39 7.16 12.91 19.44
N THR A 40 7.04 11.82 20.17
CA THR A 40 7.12 10.45 19.67
C THR A 40 5.75 9.88 19.37
N THR A 41 5.67 8.92 18.44
CA THR A 41 4.45 8.14 18.20
C THR A 41 3.98 7.38 19.45
N SER A 42 2.67 7.21 19.60
CA SER A 42 2.04 6.38 20.66
C SER A 42 2.49 6.72 22.08
N THR A 43 2.67 8.00 22.38
CA THR A 43 3.17 8.49 23.67
C THR A 43 2.19 9.47 24.29
N ASP A 44 2.03 9.38 25.60
CA ASP A 44 1.32 10.38 26.40
C ASP A 44 2.32 11.44 26.86
N GLN A 45 2.11 12.70 26.47
CA GLN A 45 3.00 13.80 26.81
C GLN A 45 2.23 15.10 27.04
N ASP A 46 2.72 15.90 27.98
CA ASP A 46 2.20 17.23 28.27
C ASP A 46 2.73 18.27 27.28
N PHE A 47 1.82 19.05 26.69
CA PHE A 47 2.10 20.18 25.82
C PHE A 47 1.76 21.48 26.56
N THR A 48 2.76 22.34 26.78
CA THR A 48 2.57 23.65 27.38
C THR A 48 2.36 24.70 26.30
N PHE A 49 1.23 25.39 26.39
CA PHE A 49 0.87 26.51 25.54
C PHE A 49 1.06 27.81 26.31
N THR A 50 1.65 28.81 25.67
CA THR A 50 1.74 30.17 26.21
C THR A 50 1.08 31.12 25.23
N VAL A 51 0.07 31.85 25.69
CA VAL A 51 -0.71 32.80 24.89
C VAL A 51 -0.48 34.21 25.43
N ASN A 52 0.04 35.09 24.57
CA ASN A 52 0.24 36.50 24.87
C ASN A 52 -0.80 37.33 24.13
N ASN A 53 -1.62 38.06 24.88
CA ASN A 53 -2.56 39.01 24.31
C ASN A 53 -1.79 40.30 23.99
N THR A 54 -1.58 40.58 22.70
CA THR A 54 -0.86 41.77 22.24
C THR A 54 -1.79 42.92 21.89
N SER A 55 -3.09 42.78 22.17
CA SER A 55 -4.07 43.84 22.01
C SER A 55 -4.25 44.66 23.29
N ASP A 56 -4.90 45.82 23.14
CA ASP A 56 -5.28 46.71 24.24
C ASP A 56 -6.58 46.29 24.95
N THR A 57 -7.20 45.18 24.53
CA THR A 57 -8.48 44.68 25.04
C THR A 57 -8.28 43.36 25.79
N THR A 58 -8.92 43.19 26.94
CA THR A 58 -8.88 41.93 27.70
C THR A 58 -9.63 40.81 26.95
N ALA A 59 -8.99 39.65 26.79
CA ALA A 59 -9.63 38.44 26.27
C ALA A 59 -10.21 37.61 27.43
N VAL A 60 -11.38 37.00 27.23
CA VAL A 60 -12.08 36.17 28.23
C VAL A 60 -12.43 34.78 27.71
N TRP A 61 -11.95 34.47 26.52
CA TRP A 61 -12.19 33.21 25.83
C TRP A 61 -10.95 32.82 25.04
N ILE A 62 -10.53 31.55 25.16
CA ILE A 62 -9.41 30.97 24.42
C ILE A 62 -9.83 29.62 23.86
N LYS A 63 -9.65 29.38 22.57
CA LYS A 63 -9.84 28.06 21.96
C LYS A 63 -8.53 27.56 21.38
N THR A 64 -8.18 26.33 21.75
CA THR A 64 -7.02 25.61 21.22
C THR A 64 -7.52 24.40 20.45
N THR A 65 -7.26 24.37 19.15
CA THR A 65 -7.68 23.29 18.24
C THR A 65 -6.48 22.45 17.88
N ARG A 66 -6.63 21.13 17.97
CA ARG A 66 -5.57 20.18 17.63
C ARG A 66 -5.22 20.25 16.13
N PRO A 67 -3.97 19.99 15.76
CA PRO A 67 -3.54 20.06 14.36
C PRO A 67 -4.03 18.89 13.48
N SER A 68 -4.18 17.68 14.05
CA SER A 68 -4.70 16.50 13.35
C SER A 68 -5.36 15.54 14.35
N SER A 69 -5.99 14.47 13.85
CA SER A 69 -6.52 13.38 14.69
C SER A 69 -5.43 12.64 15.48
N ASP A 70 -4.16 12.78 15.11
CA ASP A 70 -3.02 12.14 15.77
C ASP A 70 -2.60 12.84 17.06
N TYR A 71 -3.28 13.92 17.47
CA TYR A 71 -3.05 14.61 18.73
C TYR A 71 -4.34 14.58 19.55
N GLU A 72 -4.53 13.56 20.37
CA GLU A 72 -5.71 13.44 21.22
C GLU A 72 -5.51 14.22 22.52
N ILE A 73 -6.41 15.17 22.82
CA ILE A 73 -6.36 15.95 24.06
C ILE A 73 -6.97 15.09 25.18
N THR A 74 -6.16 14.63 26.12
CA THR A 74 -6.55 13.75 27.22
C THR A 74 -6.71 14.47 28.55
N GLY A 75 -6.14 15.67 28.69
CA GLY A 75 -6.22 16.43 29.93
C GLY A 75 -5.95 17.92 29.77
N TYR A 76 -6.25 18.67 30.82
CA TYR A 76 -5.92 20.09 30.96
C TYR A 76 -5.39 20.34 32.37
N SER A 77 -4.33 21.14 32.46
CA SER A 77 -3.78 21.66 33.70
C SER A 77 -3.51 23.16 33.55
N GLY A 78 -4.28 23.97 34.25
CA GLY A 78 -4.15 25.42 34.28
C GLY A 78 -5.07 26.00 35.35
N SER A 79 -4.66 27.13 35.94
CA SER A 79 -5.41 27.78 37.03
C SER A 79 -6.19 29.00 36.52
N GLY A 80 -7.33 29.29 37.15
CA GLY A 80 -8.10 30.52 36.89
C GLY A 80 -8.96 30.52 35.62
N TRP A 81 -9.08 29.41 34.90
CA TRP A 81 -9.93 29.23 33.74
C TRP A 81 -10.75 27.94 33.85
N GLY A 82 -12.03 28.00 33.49
CA GLY A 82 -12.86 26.82 33.29
C GLY A 82 -12.72 26.28 31.87
N GLN A 83 -12.83 24.97 31.70
CA GLN A 83 -12.53 24.26 30.46
C GLN A 83 -13.72 23.45 29.94
N THR A 84 -13.88 23.39 28.62
CA THR A 84 -14.81 22.49 27.93
C THR A 84 -14.04 21.75 26.84
N PHE A 85 -14.14 20.42 26.84
CA PHE A 85 -13.48 19.56 25.88
C PHE A 85 -14.43 19.13 24.76
N ALA A 86 -13.91 19.12 23.54
CA ALA A 86 -14.44 18.38 22.41
C ALA A 86 -13.33 17.45 21.90
N SER A 87 -13.68 16.55 20.98
CA SER A 87 -12.70 15.59 20.43
C SER A 87 -11.54 16.26 19.68
N ASP A 88 -11.72 17.50 19.21
CA ASP A 88 -10.76 18.23 18.37
C ASP A 88 -10.31 19.59 18.93
N TYR A 89 -10.88 20.06 20.03
CA TYR A 89 -10.46 21.32 20.66
C TYR A 89 -10.76 21.36 22.16
N VAL A 90 -10.09 22.29 22.82
CA VAL A 90 -10.42 22.75 24.17
C VAL A 90 -10.79 24.24 24.13
N ILE A 91 -11.86 24.59 24.84
CA ILE A 91 -12.28 25.98 25.04
C ILE A 91 -12.08 26.33 26.52
N LEU A 92 -11.39 27.44 26.77
CA LEU A 92 -11.19 28.02 28.09
C LEU A 92 -12.08 29.27 28.23
N THR A 93 -12.85 29.32 29.31
CA THR A 93 -13.78 30.40 29.66
C THR A 93 -13.67 30.75 31.15
N SER A 94 -14.42 31.76 31.61
CA SER A 94 -14.50 32.17 33.03
C SER A 94 -13.20 32.70 33.65
N GLY A 95 -12.12 32.75 32.88
CA GLY A 95 -10.88 33.45 33.22
C GLY A 95 -10.71 34.74 32.43
N THR A 96 -9.61 35.45 32.69
CA THR A 96 -9.28 36.69 31.98
C THR A 96 -7.81 36.70 31.57
N LEU A 97 -7.54 37.13 30.34
CA LEU A 97 -6.21 37.40 29.81
C LEU A 97 -6.13 38.90 29.53
N ALA A 98 -5.55 39.63 30.49
CA ALA A 98 -5.45 41.09 30.43
C ALA A 98 -4.77 41.59 29.15
N ALA A 99 -5.06 42.84 28.77
CA ALA A 99 -4.34 43.53 27.70
C ALA A 99 -2.83 43.51 27.99
N SER A 100 -2.02 43.20 26.97
CA SER A 100 -0.56 42.95 27.11
C SER A 100 -0.17 41.85 28.11
N GLY A 101 -1.12 41.02 28.55
CA GLY A 101 -0.91 39.92 29.49
C GLY A 101 -0.48 38.62 28.81
N SER A 102 0.01 37.68 29.62
CA SER A 102 0.39 36.33 29.19
C SER A 102 -0.29 35.28 30.07
N PHE A 103 -0.69 34.16 29.47
CA PHE A 103 -1.26 33.02 30.16
C PHE A 103 -0.68 31.72 29.60
N SER A 104 -0.26 30.83 30.51
CA SER A 104 0.24 29.50 30.15
C SER A 104 -0.62 28.41 30.77
N PHE A 105 -0.87 27.37 29.98
CA PHE A 105 -1.59 26.17 30.40
C PHE A 105 -1.02 24.94 29.72
N THR A 106 -1.26 23.78 30.31
CA THR A 106 -0.79 22.50 29.79
C THR A 106 -1.97 21.65 29.34
N LEU A 107 -1.84 20.99 28.20
CA LEU A 107 -2.73 19.92 27.76
C LEU A 107 -1.99 18.59 27.81
N GLY A 108 -2.63 17.58 28.40
CA GLY A 108 -2.16 16.19 28.23
C GLY A 108 -2.55 15.73 26.84
N ILE A 109 -1.58 15.25 26.06
CA ILE A 109 -1.77 14.84 24.68
C ILE A 109 -1.31 13.39 24.50
N THR A 110 -2.16 12.57 23.88
CA THR A 110 -1.78 11.23 23.39
C THR A 110 -1.54 11.31 21.89
N THR A 111 -0.39 10.85 21.43
CA THR A 111 0.01 10.90 20.03
C THR A 111 -0.35 9.63 19.26
N GLY A 112 -0.69 9.79 17.97
CA GLY A 112 -0.98 8.68 17.07
C GLY A 112 0.23 7.77 16.81
N ALA A 113 -0.03 6.59 16.22
CA ALA A 113 1.00 5.59 15.91
C ALA A 113 1.81 5.91 14.63
N THR A 114 1.52 7.03 13.96
CA THR A 114 2.08 7.37 12.65
C THR A 114 2.92 8.63 12.74
N GLU A 115 4.11 8.61 12.12
CA GLU A 115 4.93 9.80 11.94
C GLU A 115 4.15 10.87 11.17
N THR A 116 4.13 12.09 11.68
CA THR A 116 3.36 13.20 11.11
C THR A 116 4.29 14.37 10.88
N SER A 117 4.29 14.90 9.66
CA SER A 117 5.01 16.12 9.31
C SER A 117 4.52 17.31 10.15
N SER A 118 5.27 18.41 10.13
CA SER A 118 5.00 19.58 10.99
C SER A 118 3.57 20.09 10.80
N ALA A 119 2.74 19.97 11.84
CA ALA A 119 1.35 20.41 11.85
C ALA A 119 1.12 21.44 12.96
N GLY A 120 0.34 22.49 12.68
CA GLY A 120 0.22 23.67 13.55
C GLY A 120 -1.03 23.64 14.43
N TRP A 121 -0.86 23.81 15.75
CA TRP A 121 -1.96 24.10 16.65
C TRP A 121 -2.61 25.43 16.27
N THR A 122 -3.94 25.49 16.33
CA THR A 122 -4.67 26.75 16.09
C THR A 122 -5.18 27.28 17.42
N ILE A 123 -4.68 28.45 17.83
CA ILE A 123 -5.14 29.15 19.03
C ILE A 123 -5.89 30.40 18.61
N GLN A 124 -7.07 30.58 19.18
CA GLN A 124 -7.91 31.76 18.96
C GLN A 124 -8.32 32.36 20.30
N VAL A 125 -8.45 33.69 20.34
CA VAL A 125 -8.89 34.44 21.52
C VAL A 125 -10.06 35.35 21.18
N SER A 126 -10.92 35.63 22.16
CA SER A 126 -12.02 36.59 22.01
C SER A 126 -12.27 37.34 23.32
N ASP A 127 -12.75 38.58 23.20
CA ASP A 127 -13.32 39.39 24.30
C ASP A 127 -14.77 39.03 24.61
N ASP A 128 -15.42 38.21 23.76
CA ASP A 128 -16.76 37.70 24.01
C ASP A 128 -16.71 36.34 24.70
N SER A 129 -17.49 36.19 25.77
CA SER A 129 -17.58 34.94 26.56
C SER A 129 -18.12 33.73 25.77
N GLY A 130 -18.85 33.96 24.67
CA GLY A 130 -19.33 32.94 23.75
C GLY A 130 -18.38 32.66 22.58
N GLY A 131 -17.25 33.36 22.48
CA GLY A 131 -16.27 33.21 21.41
C GLY A 131 -16.67 33.88 20.09
N ALA A 132 -17.57 34.86 20.11
CA ALA A 132 -17.91 35.60 18.90
C ALA A 132 -16.70 36.34 18.33
N SER A 133 -16.61 36.37 16.99
CA SER A 133 -15.58 37.07 16.22
C SER A 133 -14.15 36.87 16.76
N PRO A 134 -13.63 35.63 16.83
CA PRO A 134 -12.34 35.37 17.48
C PRO A 134 -11.16 35.78 16.61
N THR A 135 -10.06 36.18 17.26
CA THR A 135 -8.78 36.50 16.62
C THR A 135 -7.82 35.32 16.75
N THR A 136 -7.27 34.85 15.64
CA THR A 136 -6.29 33.76 15.61
C THR A 136 -4.90 34.26 15.99
N CYS A 137 -4.25 33.60 16.95
CA CYS A 137 -2.90 33.94 17.39
C CYS A 137 -1.85 33.48 16.38
N THR A 138 -0.76 34.23 16.30
CA THR A 138 0.41 33.90 15.49
C THR A 138 1.57 33.41 16.36
N GLY A 139 2.55 32.69 15.80
CA GLY A 139 3.75 32.29 16.55
C GLY A 139 4.16 30.84 16.33
N SER A 140 4.95 30.30 17.25
CA SER A 140 5.57 28.98 17.14
C SER A 140 4.61 27.89 17.63
N LEU A 141 3.65 27.54 16.78
CA LEU A 141 2.58 26.57 17.09
C LEU A 141 2.74 25.23 16.36
N SER A 142 3.81 25.06 15.61
CA SER A 142 4.11 23.84 14.84
C SER A 142 4.67 22.73 15.72
N THR A 143 4.11 21.53 15.58
CA THR A 143 4.56 20.32 16.26
C THR A 143 4.69 19.16 15.27
N THR A 144 5.69 18.30 15.47
CA THR A 144 5.92 17.08 14.66
C THR A 144 5.78 15.83 15.52
N ILE A 145 5.19 14.76 14.97
CA ILE A 145 5.25 13.42 15.57
C ILE A 145 6.32 12.65 14.81
N MET A 146 7.29 12.08 15.51
CA MET A 146 8.40 11.30 14.94
C MET A 146 8.33 9.87 15.46
N ASN A 147 8.68 8.87 14.63
CA ASN A 147 8.91 7.51 15.11
C ASN A 147 10.40 7.28 15.40
N ALA A 148 10.68 6.47 16.43
CA ALA A 148 12.02 6.02 16.76
C ALA A 148 12.57 5.08 15.66
N PRO A 149 13.90 5.00 15.48
CA PRO A 149 14.49 4.14 14.46
C PRO A 149 14.26 2.66 14.78
N THR A 150 13.99 1.84 13.78
CA THR A 150 13.82 0.41 13.94
C THR A 150 15.14 -0.31 13.69
N ILE A 151 15.60 -1.12 14.66
CA ILE A 151 16.80 -1.96 14.49
C ILE A 151 16.40 -3.29 13.82
N SER A 152 17.13 -3.67 12.78
CA SER A 152 16.95 -4.93 12.04
C SER A 152 18.30 -5.58 11.70
N SER A 153 18.27 -6.82 11.23
CA SER A 153 19.47 -7.52 10.71
C SER A 153 20.65 -7.56 11.68
N VAL A 154 20.37 -7.65 13.00
CA VAL A 154 21.41 -7.78 14.02
C VAL A 154 22.15 -9.11 13.85
N THR A 155 23.45 -9.04 13.67
CA THR A 155 24.34 -10.19 13.45
C THR A 155 25.61 -10.04 14.27
N VAL A 156 26.15 -11.18 14.74
CA VAL A 156 27.47 -11.26 15.33
C VAL A 156 28.33 -12.17 14.45
N SER A 157 29.44 -11.64 13.95
CA SER A 157 30.36 -12.31 13.02
C SER A 157 31.81 -12.11 13.46
N GLU A 158 32.76 -12.69 12.72
CA GLU A 158 34.20 -12.57 12.99
C GLU A 158 34.56 -12.84 14.47
N ILE A 159 33.85 -13.77 15.11
CA ILE A 159 34.09 -14.11 16.52
C ILE A 159 35.41 -14.85 16.61
N THR A 160 36.33 -14.30 17.38
CA THR A 160 37.62 -14.88 17.73
C THR A 160 37.71 -15.06 19.25
N GLN A 161 38.90 -15.41 19.75
CA GLN A 161 39.16 -15.53 21.18
C GLN A 161 39.09 -14.18 21.92
N THR A 162 39.34 -13.07 21.21
CA THR A 162 39.50 -11.73 21.81
C THR A 162 38.64 -10.67 21.17
N GLN A 163 37.86 -11.02 20.14
CA GLN A 163 37.12 -10.07 19.32
C GLN A 163 35.79 -10.67 18.84
N ALA A 164 34.80 -9.82 18.62
CA ALA A 164 33.58 -10.16 17.89
C ALA A 164 33.07 -8.92 17.15
N LYS A 165 32.48 -9.07 15.98
CA LYS A 165 31.95 -7.98 15.18
C LYS A 165 30.44 -8.01 15.20
N ILE A 166 29.82 -6.93 15.66
CA ILE A 166 28.36 -6.77 15.71
C ILE A 166 27.94 -5.84 14.59
N SER A 167 27.04 -6.32 13.72
CA SER A 167 26.53 -5.54 12.59
C SER A 167 25.00 -5.53 12.62
N TRP A 168 24.39 -4.41 12.26
CA TRP A 168 22.94 -4.27 12.19
C TRP A 168 22.55 -3.15 11.23
N SER A 169 21.26 -3.07 10.89
CA SER A 169 20.70 -2.03 10.04
C SER A 169 19.59 -1.27 10.74
N THR A 170 19.33 -0.05 10.28
CA THR A 170 18.23 0.80 10.72
C THR A 170 17.42 1.33 9.55
N ASP A 171 16.14 1.60 9.78
CA ASP A 171 15.24 2.24 8.80
C ASP A 171 15.51 3.74 8.59
N LYS A 172 16.26 4.36 9.50
CA LYS A 172 16.70 5.77 9.47
C LYS A 172 18.20 5.87 9.69
N GLU A 173 18.82 6.96 9.24
CA GLU A 173 20.23 7.24 9.58
C GLU A 173 20.39 7.44 11.09
N THR A 174 21.18 6.58 11.73
CA THR A 174 21.45 6.64 13.17
C THR A 174 22.94 6.64 13.47
N THR A 175 23.34 7.01 14.69
CA THR A 175 24.61 6.56 15.28
C THR A 175 24.38 5.26 16.05
N GLY A 176 25.43 4.47 16.24
CA GLY A 176 25.38 3.17 16.90
C GLY A 176 26.16 3.09 18.21
N GLU A 177 25.63 2.37 19.19
CA GLU A 177 26.31 2.02 20.44
C GLU A 177 26.04 0.55 20.78
N VAL A 178 27.07 -0.19 21.15
CA VAL A 178 26.98 -1.55 21.69
C VAL A 178 27.49 -1.54 23.12
N GLN A 179 26.61 -1.83 24.07
CA GLN A 179 26.99 -2.09 25.46
C GLN A 179 27.17 -3.61 25.62
N TYR A 180 28.30 -4.07 26.15
CA TYR A 180 28.61 -5.49 26.24
C TYR A 180 29.36 -5.86 27.54
N GLY A 181 29.25 -7.11 27.99
CA GLY A 181 29.82 -7.59 29.25
C GLY A 181 29.64 -9.07 29.52
N ARG A 182 30.20 -9.56 30.63
CA ARG A 182 30.03 -10.97 31.07
C ARG A 182 28.69 -11.24 31.77
N THR A 183 27.94 -10.18 32.05
CA THR A 183 26.61 -10.19 32.66
C THR A 183 25.75 -9.10 32.00
N THR A 184 24.46 -9.07 32.28
CA THR A 184 23.52 -8.04 31.83
C THR A 184 23.79 -6.63 32.40
N SER A 185 24.81 -6.47 33.26
CA SER A 185 25.32 -5.17 33.65
C SER A 185 26.24 -4.55 32.58
N TYR A 186 26.60 -5.33 31.55
CA TYR A 186 27.49 -4.97 30.43
C TYR A 186 28.87 -4.46 30.90
N GLY A 187 28.99 -3.22 31.34
CA GLY A 187 30.22 -2.67 31.93
C GLY A 187 31.31 -2.35 30.91
N SER A 188 31.08 -2.57 29.61
CA SER A 188 31.89 -2.06 28.51
C SER A 188 30.98 -1.52 27.39
N THR A 189 31.49 -0.55 26.64
CA THR A 189 30.74 0.12 25.56
C THR A 189 31.65 0.36 24.36
N ALA A 190 31.12 0.14 23.16
CA ALA A 190 31.76 0.49 21.89
C ALA A 190 30.77 1.30 21.03
N THR A 191 31.24 2.33 20.33
CA THR A 191 30.38 3.29 19.62
C THR A 191 30.82 3.53 18.19
N ASP A 192 29.84 3.75 17.32
CA ASP A 192 29.96 4.26 15.96
C ASP A 192 29.22 5.60 15.90
N SER A 193 29.96 6.70 15.82
CA SER A 193 29.40 8.05 15.77
C SER A 193 28.98 8.50 14.38
N THR A 194 29.11 7.64 13.35
CA THR A 194 28.73 7.99 11.99
C THR A 194 27.25 7.75 11.76
N TYR A 195 26.57 8.73 11.16
CA TYR A 195 25.17 8.59 10.76
C TYR A 195 25.07 7.69 9.53
N SER A 196 24.52 6.50 9.69
CA SER A 196 24.37 5.48 8.65
C SER A 196 23.10 4.66 8.88
N THR A 197 22.61 3.98 7.85
CA THR A 197 21.55 2.95 7.98
C THR A 197 22.13 1.54 8.13
N SER A 198 23.45 1.39 8.03
CA SER A 198 24.19 0.16 8.26
C SER A 198 25.34 0.44 9.22
N HIS A 199 25.35 -0.30 10.32
CA HIS A 199 26.32 -0.15 11.40
C HIS A 199 27.13 -1.41 11.57
N THR A 200 28.38 -1.23 11.96
CA THR A 200 29.31 -2.31 12.23
C THR A 200 30.27 -1.88 13.32
N ILE A 201 30.20 -2.53 14.48
CA ILE A 201 31.08 -2.27 15.62
C ILE A 201 31.83 -3.53 15.98
N THR A 202 33.15 -3.42 16.07
CA THR A 202 34.01 -4.52 16.50
C THR A 202 34.34 -4.41 17.98
N LEU A 203 33.90 -5.39 18.76
CA LEU A 203 34.18 -5.52 20.19
C LEU A 203 35.54 -6.16 20.40
N GLY A 204 36.40 -5.54 21.20
CA GLY A 204 37.75 -6.03 21.51
C GLY A 204 37.92 -6.45 22.96
N SER A 205 39.10 -6.99 23.27
CA SER A 205 39.53 -7.38 24.62
C SER A 205 38.62 -8.41 25.30
N LEU A 206 38.06 -9.33 24.51
CA LEU A 206 37.24 -10.42 25.03
C LEU A 206 38.12 -11.52 25.65
N SER A 207 37.58 -12.21 26.66
CA SER A 207 38.16 -13.43 27.21
C SER A 207 37.68 -14.63 26.40
N SER A 208 38.60 -15.53 26.04
CA SER A 208 38.29 -16.78 25.34
C SER A 208 37.31 -17.65 26.13
N ASP A 209 36.52 -18.48 25.44
CA ASP A 209 35.55 -19.41 26.05
C ASP A 209 34.61 -18.74 27.07
N THR A 210 34.23 -17.50 26.81
CA THR A 210 33.39 -16.70 27.70
C THR A 210 32.16 -16.22 26.94
N THR A 211 30.98 -16.42 27.53
CA THR A 211 29.73 -15.83 27.04
C THR A 211 29.68 -14.36 27.40
N TYR A 212 29.37 -13.53 26.42
CA TYR A 212 29.15 -12.11 26.55
C TYR A 212 27.68 -11.78 26.28
N HIS A 213 27.13 -10.92 27.13
CA HIS A 213 25.87 -10.22 26.98
C HIS A 213 26.11 -8.91 26.25
N TYR A 214 25.22 -8.51 25.36
CA TYR A 214 25.27 -7.21 24.71
C TYR A 214 23.88 -6.67 24.39
N LYS A 215 23.77 -5.35 24.29
CA LYS A 215 22.63 -4.66 23.69
C LYS A 215 23.10 -3.57 22.76
N ILE A 216 22.30 -3.32 21.73
CA ILE A 216 22.53 -2.25 20.76
C ILE A 216 21.62 -1.09 21.12
N LYS A 217 22.15 0.12 21.07
CA LYS A 217 21.40 1.36 21.10
C LYS A 217 21.70 2.13 19.82
N THR A 218 20.66 2.54 19.11
CA THR A 218 20.79 3.45 17.97
C THR A 218 20.13 4.77 18.31
N THR A 219 20.65 5.87 17.75
CA THR A 219 20.08 7.21 17.96
C THR A 219 20.09 7.97 16.65
N ASP A 220 18.93 8.46 16.22
CA ASP A 220 18.79 9.21 14.97
C ASP A 220 19.24 10.68 15.12
N ARG A 221 19.15 11.44 14.02
CA ARG A 221 19.49 12.88 14.01
C ARG A 221 18.53 13.73 14.84
N ASN A 222 17.35 13.21 15.14
CA ASN A 222 16.30 13.85 15.92
C ASN A 222 16.38 13.47 17.41
N SER A 223 17.47 12.82 17.83
CA SER A 223 17.68 12.32 19.21
C SER A 223 16.68 11.26 19.65
N GLN A 224 16.01 10.59 18.71
CA GLN A 224 15.18 9.43 19.00
C GLN A 224 16.05 8.17 19.04
N SER A 225 15.87 7.37 20.09
CA SER A 225 16.69 6.18 20.31
C SER A 225 15.86 4.91 20.45
N THR A 226 16.40 3.82 19.93
CA THR A 226 15.88 2.46 20.12
C THR A 226 16.97 1.59 20.71
N GLU A 227 16.61 0.72 21.64
CA GLU A 227 17.51 -0.27 22.23
C GLU A 227 16.99 -1.68 21.95
N THR A 228 17.89 -2.62 21.68
CA THR A 228 17.52 -4.05 21.64
C THR A 228 17.34 -4.59 23.05
N SER A 229 16.67 -5.74 23.17
CA SER A 229 16.80 -6.56 24.37
C SER A 229 18.25 -7.03 24.58
N ASP A 230 18.51 -7.64 25.74
CA ASP A 230 19.76 -8.37 25.97
C ASP A 230 19.92 -9.49 24.93
N ASN A 231 21.10 -9.58 24.34
CA ASN A 231 21.52 -10.61 23.40
C ASN A 231 22.82 -11.22 23.89
N THR A 232 23.17 -12.41 23.41
CA THR A 232 24.41 -13.09 23.82
C THR A 232 25.21 -13.61 22.64
N PHE A 233 26.53 -13.69 22.81
CA PHE A 233 27.43 -14.44 21.94
C PHE A 233 28.56 -15.07 22.78
N ALA A 234 29.19 -16.13 22.29
CA ALA A 234 30.31 -16.79 22.97
C ALA A 234 31.62 -16.55 22.23
N ALA A 235 32.61 -15.97 22.89
CA ALA A 235 33.95 -15.81 22.33
C ALA A 235 34.56 -17.19 22.04
N SER A 236 35.30 -17.31 20.93
CA SER A 236 35.87 -18.59 20.53
C SER A 236 36.80 -19.15 21.60
N LYS A 237 36.83 -20.48 21.72
CA LYS A 237 37.80 -21.16 22.57
C LYS A 237 39.21 -20.92 22.08
N THR A 238 40.17 -20.90 23.01
CA THR A 238 41.58 -20.89 22.68
C THR A 238 41.89 -22.04 21.73
N ALA A 239 42.36 -21.73 20.53
CA ALA A 239 42.88 -22.74 19.63
C ALA A 239 44.14 -23.30 20.29
N THR A 240 44.03 -24.48 20.90
CA THR A 240 45.20 -25.24 21.31
C THR A 240 45.92 -25.64 20.04
N THR A 241 46.96 -24.90 19.67
CA THR A 241 47.96 -25.42 18.74
C THR A 241 48.62 -26.58 19.46
N VAL A 242 48.13 -27.80 19.22
CA VAL A 242 48.86 -29.00 19.61
C VAL A 242 50.05 -29.05 18.65
N THR A 243 51.19 -28.51 19.06
CA THR A 243 52.46 -28.89 18.45
C THR A 243 52.62 -30.38 18.75
N VAL A 244 52.29 -31.23 17.77
CA VAL A 244 52.57 -32.66 17.85
C VAL A 244 54.09 -32.80 17.80
N THR A 245 54.73 -32.87 18.97
CA THR A 245 56.04 -33.51 19.07
C THR A 245 55.77 -35.00 18.95
N GLN A 246 56.01 -35.55 17.75
CA GLN A 246 55.92 -36.98 17.49
C GLN A 246 56.94 -37.68 18.39
N THR A 247 56.49 -38.22 19.52
CA THR A 247 57.23 -39.23 20.28
C THR A 247 56.63 -40.57 19.93
N THR A 248 57.34 -41.32 19.09
CA THR A 248 57.02 -42.71 18.76
C THR A 248 57.08 -43.53 20.05
N THR A 249 55.93 -43.92 20.59
CA THR A 249 55.84 -45.02 21.56
C THR A 249 54.98 -46.11 20.92
N THR A 250 55.67 -47.11 20.40
CA THR A 250 55.07 -48.35 19.90
C THR A 250 54.46 -49.11 21.08
N THR A 251 53.14 -49.05 21.24
CA THR A 251 52.41 -50.13 21.92
C THR A 251 51.64 -50.87 20.85
N VAL A 252 52.21 -51.99 20.42
CA VAL A 252 51.56 -52.94 19.52
C VAL A 252 50.42 -53.59 20.30
N THR A 253 49.19 -53.15 20.04
CA THR A 253 48.05 -54.07 20.02
C THR A 253 47.56 -54.09 18.58
N LYS A 254 47.84 -55.19 17.88
CA LYS A 254 47.44 -55.43 16.50
C LYS A 254 45.92 -55.62 16.46
N THR A 255 45.19 -54.53 16.33
CA THR A 255 43.78 -54.56 15.92
C THR A 255 43.77 -54.48 14.39
N VAL A 256 43.05 -55.39 13.76
CA VAL A 256 42.82 -55.44 12.31
C VAL A 256 42.50 -54.05 11.78
N ALA A 257 43.22 -53.58 10.75
CA ALA A 257 42.91 -52.33 10.07
C ALA A 257 41.55 -52.49 9.40
N ASP A 258 40.56 -51.72 9.85
CA ASP A 258 39.27 -51.64 9.17
C ASP A 258 39.46 -50.94 7.83
N THR A 259 39.13 -51.63 6.75
CA THR A 259 39.15 -51.10 5.38
C THR A 259 37.75 -50.87 4.82
N THR A 260 36.71 -51.06 5.65
CA THR A 260 35.33 -50.82 5.25
C THR A 260 35.07 -49.31 5.23
N LEU A 261 34.37 -48.85 4.19
CA LEU A 261 34.04 -47.44 4.05
C LEU A 261 32.74 -47.15 4.82
N PRO A 262 32.65 -46.04 5.55
CA PRO A 262 31.40 -45.63 6.19
C PRO A 262 30.32 -45.37 5.15
N THR A 263 29.05 -45.48 5.54
CA THR A 263 27.88 -45.20 4.69
C THR A 263 27.15 -43.96 5.18
N THR A 264 26.61 -43.15 4.26
CA THR A 264 25.85 -41.95 4.61
C THR A 264 24.70 -41.67 3.65
N GLY A 265 23.60 -41.13 4.17
CA GLY A 265 22.47 -40.68 3.38
C GLY A 265 21.71 -39.54 4.06
N LEU A 266 21.36 -38.51 3.29
CA LEU A 266 20.48 -37.44 3.76
C LEU A 266 19.02 -37.83 3.61
N LYS A 267 18.22 -37.47 4.61
CA LYS A 267 16.76 -37.68 4.67
C LYS A 267 15.97 -36.42 4.26
N THR A 268 16.57 -35.25 4.39
CA THR A 268 15.92 -33.96 4.02
C THR A 268 15.49 -33.93 2.56
N ASP A 269 14.32 -33.34 2.30
CA ASP A 269 13.73 -33.23 0.97
C ASP A 269 14.29 -32.04 0.20
N PHE A 270 15.31 -32.30 -0.63
CA PHE A 270 15.93 -31.30 -1.50
C PHE A 270 15.17 -31.04 -2.80
N THR A 271 13.95 -31.57 -2.97
CA THR A 271 13.10 -31.21 -4.11
C THR A 271 12.32 -29.92 -3.87
N LYS A 272 12.22 -29.49 -2.61
CA LYS A 272 11.56 -28.24 -2.21
C LYS A 272 12.50 -27.04 -2.33
N ILE A 273 11.90 -25.90 -2.62
CA ILE A 273 12.52 -24.58 -2.50
C ILE A 273 12.21 -24.08 -1.08
N TYR A 274 13.16 -23.39 -0.45
CA TYR A 274 13.01 -22.93 0.93
C TYR A 274 13.29 -21.43 1.05
N SER A 275 12.49 -20.72 1.86
CA SER A 275 12.74 -19.32 2.19
C SER A 275 13.91 -19.13 3.16
N LEU A 276 14.14 -20.12 4.01
CA LEU A 276 15.27 -20.18 4.94
C LEU A 276 15.90 -21.57 4.91
N ALA A 277 17.18 -21.65 5.25
CA ALA A 277 17.87 -22.94 5.29
C ALA A 277 17.12 -23.95 6.20
N PRO A 278 16.68 -25.10 5.68
CA PRO A 278 15.99 -26.09 6.49
C PRO A 278 16.96 -26.83 7.40
N GLU A 279 16.42 -27.49 8.42
CA GLU A 279 17.18 -28.49 9.16
C GLU A 279 17.51 -29.68 8.23
N ILE A 280 18.80 -29.87 7.97
CA ILE A 280 19.32 -30.97 7.17
C ILE A 280 19.62 -32.15 8.10
N SER A 281 18.98 -33.29 7.86
CA SER A 281 19.15 -34.50 8.65
C SER A 281 19.57 -35.69 7.80
N GLY A 282 20.29 -36.63 8.40
CA GLY A 282 20.76 -37.83 7.74
C GLY A 282 21.22 -38.92 8.70
N THR A 283 21.68 -40.02 8.13
CA THR A 283 22.29 -41.14 8.85
C THR A 283 23.72 -41.36 8.41
N ALA A 284 24.54 -41.84 9.35
CA ALA A 284 25.89 -42.30 9.12
C ALA A 284 26.08 -43.65 9.81
N SER A 285 26.69 -44.63 9.14
CA SER A 285 26.89 -45.97 9.69
C SER A 285 28.19 -46.59 9.23
N ASP A 286 28.87 -47.29 10.14
CA ASP A 286 30.11 -48.00 9.89
C ASP A 286 30.24 -49.16 10.89
N ASP A 287 30.94 -50.24 10.52
CA ASP A 287 31.08 -51.42 11.38
C ASP A 287 31.99 -51.18 12.61
N SER A 288 32.95 -50.26 12.50
CA SER A 288 33.82 -49.79 13.59
C SER A 288 33.31 -48.51 14.26
N GLY A 289 32.24 -47.93 13.73
CA GLY A 289 31.55 -46.77 14.27
C GLY A 289 31.91 -45.47 13.59
N VAL A 290 31.15 -44.41 13.88
CA VAL A 290 31.31 -43.10 13.25
C VAL A 290 32.13 -42.17 14.16
N SER A 291 33.18 -41.54 13.62
CA SER A 291 34.06 -40.61 14.33
C SER A 291 33.66 -39.15 14.12
N GLN A 292 33.40 -38.76 12.87
CA GLN A 292 33.10 -37.38 12.50
C GLN A 292 32.10 -37.30 11.33
N VAL A 293 31.28 -36.25 11.34
CA VAL A 293 30.41 -35.86 10.22
C VAL A 293 30.67 -34.39 9.90
N ASP A 294 31.02 -34.10 8.65
CA ASP A 294 31.18 -32.74 8.11
C ASP A 294 30.18 -32.51 6.98
N TYR A 295 29.81 -31.26 6.74
CA TYR A 295 29.02 -30.85 5.59
C TYR A 295 29.72 -29.75 4.78
N SER A 296 29.35 -29.63 3.51
CA SER A 296 29.81 -28.61 2.58
C SER A 296 28.61 -28.01 1.86
N LEU A 297 28.67 -26.70 1.57
CA LEU A 297 27.64 -25.96 0.83
C LEU A 297 28.06 -25.65 -0.62
N ASP A 298 29.31 -25.94 -0.97
CA ASP A 298 30.00 -25.52 -2.18
C ASP A 298 30.62 -26.70 -2.94
N ASP A 299 29.90 -27.83 -3.00
CA ASP A 299 30.30 -29.04 -3.73
C ASP A 299 31.60 -29.70 -3.21
N GLY A 300 31.97 -29.46 -1.96
CA GLY A 300 33.10 -30.09 -1.27
C GLY A 300 34.38 -29.27 -1.22
N LEU A 301 34.33 -27.97 -1.57
CA LEU A 301 35.50 -27.08 -1.49
C LEU A 301 35.79 -26.70 -0.03
N ASN A 302 34.77 -26.37 0.75
CA ASN A 302 34.88 -26.05 2.16
C ASN A 302 34.02 -27.01 3.01
N TRP A 303 34.55 -27.42 4.16
CA TRP A 303 33.92 -28.40 5.06
C TRP A 303 33.72 -27.80 6.46
N LEU A 304 32.51 -27.92 6.97
CA LEU A 304 32.09 -27.46 8.29
C LEU A 304 31.65 -28.66 9.13
N PRO A 305 32.04 -28.73 10.42
CA PRO A 305 31.67 -29.84 11.27
C PRO A 305 30.18 -29.80 11.62
N VAL A 306 29.52 -30.96 11.62
CA VAL A 306 28.18 -31.13 12.20
C VAL A 306 28.33 -31.32 13.71
N SER A 307 27.65 -30.50 14.50
CA SER A 307 27.59 -30.66 15.96
C SER A 307 26.53 -31.68 16.32
N PHE A 308 26.88 -32.78 17.00
CA PHE A 308 25.91 -33.78 17.46
C PHE A 308 26.19 -34.20 18.90
N GLN A 309 25.13 -34.23 19.73
CA GLN A 309 25.19 -34.64 21.13
C GLN A 309 25.19 -36.18 21.23
N SER A 310 26.33 -36.76 21.60
CA SER A 310 26.47 -38.04 22.34
C SER A 310 26.55 -39.39 21.58
N ALA A 311 27.04 -39.47 20.33
CA ALA A 311 27.06 -40.74 19.59
C ALA A 311 28.37 -41.14 18.88
N ILE A 312 29.51 -40.51 19.20
CA ILE A 312 30.82 -40.87 18.60
C ILE A 312 31.19 -42.32 18.99
N GLY A 313 31.55 -43.14 18.00
CA GLY A 313 31.93 -44.56 18.17
C GLY A 313 30.76 -45.57 18.10
N LYS A 314 29.52 -45.12 17.90
CA LYS A 314 28.40 -46.04 17.59
C LYS A 314 28.42 -46.45 16.13
N LYS A 315 28.02 -47.70 15.86
CA LYS A 315 27.93 -48.27 14.50
C LYS A 315 26.95 -47.55 13.58
N SER A 316 25.94 -46.88 14.14
CA SER A 316 24.97 -46.10 13.38
C SER A 316 24.52 -44.90 14.19
N ILE A 317 24.51 -43.73 13.56
CA ILE A 317 24.10 -42.46 14.16
C ILE A 317 23.16 -41.69 13.22
N THR A 318 22.31 -40.87 13.82
CA THR A 318 21.57 -39.81 13.12
C THR A 318 22.22 -38.47 13.42
N PHE A 319 22.31 -37.60 12.43
CA PHE A 319 22.81 -36.25 12.59
C PHE A 319 21.82 -35.25 11.98
N ASN A 320 21.84 -34.02 12.50
CA ASN A 320 21.10 -32.89 11.98
C ASN A 320 21.96 -31.61 12.07
N PHE A 321 21.76 -30.68 11.14
CA PHE A 321 22.36 -29.35 11.16
C PHE A 321 21.52 -28.39 10.33
N THR A 322 21.57 -27.11 10.67
CA THR A 322 20.93 -26.05 9.88
C THR A 322 22.04 -25.11 9.38
N PRO A 323 22.35 -25.09 8.07
CA PRO A 323 23.43 -24.25 7.58
C PRO A 323 23.04 -22.77 7.63
N THR A 324 23.97 -21.90 8.04
CA THR A 324 23.77 -20.46 7.97
C THR A 324 23.98 -20.00 6.53
N ILE A 325 22.89 -19.97 5.78
CA ILE A 325 22.85 -19.41 4.43
C ILE A 325 22.28 -18.00 4.58
N LEU A 326 22.85 -17.00 3.89
CA LEU A 326 22.42 -15.60 3.98
C LEU A 326 21.88 -15.03 2.67
N ASP A 327 22.24 -15.65 1.54
CA ASP A 327 21.87 -15.16 0.21
C ASP A 327 20.94 -16.14 -0.50
N ASP A 328 20.17 -15.61 -1.45
CA ASP A 328 19.39 -16.41 -2.38
C ASP A 328 20.31 -17.14 -3.34
N GLY A 329 19.93 -18.36 -3.72
CA GLY A 329 20.69 -19.12 -4.69
C GLY A 329 20.56 -20.62 -4.56
N THR A 330 21.30 -21.31 -5.44
CA THR A 330 21.40 -22.76 -5.46
C THR A 330 22.72 -23.20 -4.84
N TYR A 331 22.64 -23.90 -3.71
CA TYR A 331 23.76 -24.46 -2.96
C TYR A 331 23.92 -25.95 -3.27
N LYS A 332 25.17 -26.43 -3.34
CA LYS A 332 25.47 -27.84 -3.58
C LYS A 332 25.95 -28.49 -2.31
N ILE A 333 25.03 -29.17 -1.63
CA ILE A 333 25.26 -29.79 -0.33
C ILE A 333 25.96 -31.14 -0.49
N ARG A 334 27.02 -31.35 0.28
CA ARG A 334 27.64 -32.67 0.49
C ARG A 334 27.82 -32.94 1.97
N VAL A 335 27.80 -34.21 2.35
CA VAL A 335 28.19 -34.67 3.68
C VAL A 335 29.33 -35.65 3.55
N ARG A 336 30.30 -35.55 4.47
CA ARG A 336 31.43 -36.46 4.59
C ARG A 336 31.41 -37.10 5.97
N VAL A 337 31.55 -38.42 6.00
CA VAL A 337 31.62 -39.21 7.23
C VAL A 337 33.01 -39.82 7.33
N THR A 338 33.60 -39.74 8.52
CA THR A 338 34.91 -40.32 8.84
C THR A 338 34.77 -41.35 9.96
N ASP A 339 35.38 -42.52 9.80
CA ASP A 339 35.44 -43.57 10.84
C ASP A 339 36.65 -43.36 11.80
N PRO A 340 36.81 -44.17 12.87
CA PRO A 340 37.98 -44.10 13.76
C PRO A 340 39.32 -44.46 13.09
N SER A 341 39.31 -45.17 11.96
CA SER A 341 40.48 -45.57 11.18
C SER A 341 40.91 -44.51 10.16
N GLY A 342 40.12 -43.45 9.98
CA GLY A 342 40.34 -42.36 9.02
C GLY A 342 39.75 -42.60 7.63
N ASN A 343 38.99 -43.68 7.41
CA ASN A 343 38.29 -43.92 6.15
C ASN A 343 37.15 -42.91 5.98
N GLN A 344 36.97 -42.40 4.76
CA GLN A 344 36.01 -41.35 4.46
C GLN A 344 35.06 -41.72 3.33
N THR A 345 33.79 -41.41 3.52
CA THR A 345 32.78 -41.47 2.45
C THR A 345 32.11 -40.11 2.30
N VAL A 346 32.01 -39.65 1.05
CA VAL A 346 31.33 -38.41 0.67
C VAL A 346 30.02 -38.76 -0.04
N SER A 347 28.94 -38.11 0.37
CA SER A 347 27.65 -38.26 -0.28
C SER A 347 27.67 -37.75 -1.73
N LYS A 348 26.64 -38.10 -2.51
CA LYS A 348 26.32 -37.36 -3.73
C LYS A 348 26.06 -35.88 -3.40
N ALA A 349 26.18 -35.02 -4.41
CA ALA A 349 25.76 -33.62 -4.28
C ALA A 349 24.23 -33.50 -4.29
N TYR A 350 23.68 -32.76 -3.34
CA TYR A 350 22.27 -32.38 -3.28
C TYR A 350 22.12 -30.90 -3.61
N LYS A 351 21.08 -30.51 -4.37
CA LYS A 351 20.83 -29.11 -4.69
C LYS A 351 19.85 -28.54 -3.68
N LEU A 352 20.28 -27.57 -2.88
CA LEU A 352 19.41 -26.80 -2.00
C LEU A 352 19.16 -25.44 -2.64
N ILE A 353 17.90 -25.08 -2.88
CA ILE A 353 17.53 -23.78 -3.46
C ILE A 353 16.93 -22.92 -2.34
N ILE A 354 17.55 -21.78 -2.09
CA ILE A 354 17.06 -20.75 -1.16
C ILE A 354 16.53 -19.57 -1.97
N ASP A 355 15.30 -19.16 -1.68
CA ASP A 355 14.61 -18.02 -2.29
C ASP A 355 13.88 -17.21 -1.22
N ARG A 356 14.46 -16.08 -0.81
CA ARG A 356 13.94 -15.22 0.26
C ARG A 356 13.12 -14.07 -0.28
N LEU A 357 13.19 -13.80 -1.60
CA LEU A 357 12.50 -12.67 -2.19
C LEU A 357 11.01 -12.99 -2.27
N PRO A 358 10.16 -12.27 -1.52
CA PRO A 358 8.74 -12.57 -1.50
C PRO A 358 8.09 -12.18 -2.84
N PRO A 359 6.98 -12.85 -3.23
CA PRO A 359 6.28 -12.52 -4.45
C PRO A 359 5.67 -11.13 -4.39
N GLU A 360 5.82 -10.31 -5.43
CA GLU A 360 5.21 -8.97 -5.47
C GLU A 360 4.13 -8.89 -6.55
N VAL A 361 2.90 -8.61 -6.13
CA VAL A 361 1.73 -8.46 -7.00
C VAL A 361 1.69 -7.03 -7.54
N GLY A 362 1.43 -6.86 -8.83
CA GLY A 362 1.20 -5.57 -9.48
C GLY A 362 -0.28 -5.15 -9.47
N PRO A 363 -0.61 -4.00 -10.07
CA PRO A 363 -1.99 -3.56 -10.25
C PRO A 363 -2.84 -4.53 -11.09
N SER A 364 -4.15 -4.41 -10.92
CA SER A 364 -5.14 -5.22 -11.61
C SER A 364 -5.89 -4.44 -12.70
N LEU A 365 -6.23 -5.17 -13.76
CA LEU A 365 -7.13 -4.76 -14.84
C LEU A 365 -8.39 -5.62 -14.77
N LEU A 366 -9.54 -4.98 -14.69
CA LEU A 366 -10.83 -5.66 -14.76
C LEU A 366 -11.47 -5.43 -16.13
N SER A 367 -12.00 -6.48 -16.75
CA SER A 367 -12.61 -6.41 -18.06
C SER A 367 -13.80 -7.35 -18.25
N LEU A 368 -14.71 -6.96 -19.14
CA LEU A 368 -15.79 -7.79 -19.66
C LEU A 368 -15.65 -7.88 -21.19
N GLY A 369 -15.05 -8.98 -21.66
CA GLY A 369 -14.64 -9.07 -23.07
C GLY A 369 -13.65 -7.95 -23.41
N PRO A 370 -13.92 -7.11 -24.44
CA PRO A 370 -13.09 -5.95 -24.76
C PRO A 370 -13.41 -4.70 -23.93
N LEU A 371 -14.46 -4.69 -23.09
CA LEU A 371 -14.75 -3.57 -22.20
C LEU A 371 -13.77 -3.57 -21.03
N ILE A 372 -13.10 -2.46 -20.81
CA ILE A 372 -12.24 -2.23 -19.64
C ILE A 372 -13.01 -1.40 -18.63
N PHE A 373 -12.99 -1.84 -17.37
CA PHE A 373 -13.52 -1.06 -16.27
C PHE A 373 -12.44 -0.08 -15.78
N GLU A 374 -12.81 1.20 -15.76
CA GLU A 374 -11.92 2.26 -15.32
C GLU A 374 -12.26 2.69 -13.90
N ARG A 375 -11.23 3.08 -13.14
CA ARG A 375 -11.43 3.69 -11.83
C ARG A 375 -11.95 5.12 -11.98
N ASP A 376 -12.76 5.57 -11.04
CA ASP A 376 -13.15 6.97 -10.94
C ASP A 376 -12.01 7.84 -10.39
N ALA A 377 -12.25 9.16 -10.32
CA ALA A 377 -11.27 10.12 -9.77
C ALA A 377 -10.92 9.88 -8.29
N LYS A 378 -11.64 9.00 -7.59
CA LYS A 378 -11.42 8.60 -6.20
C LYS A 378 -10.76 7.21 -6.09
N GLY A 379 -10.41 6.57 -7.21
CA GLY A 379 -9.80 5.24 -7.23
C GLY A 379 -10.79 4.07 -7.09
N ASN A 380 -12.10 4.33 -7.12
CA ASN A 380 -13.12 3.28 -7.03
C ASN A 380 -13.40 2.67 -8.39
N LEU A 381 -13.56 1.36 -8.43
CA LEU A 381 -14.03 0.66 -9.63
C LEU A 381 -15.49 0.24 -9.42
N TYR A 382 -16.33 0.43 -10.42
CA TYR A 382 -17.74 0.04 -10.38
C TYR A 382 -17.99 -1.23 -11.20
N THR A 383 -18.75 -2.15 -10.64
CA THR A 383 -19.24 -3.38 -11.31
C THR A 383 -20.67 -3.68 -10.87
N VAL A 384 -21.29 -4.74 -11.39
CA VAL A 384 -22.66 -5.13 -11.06
C VAL A 384 -22.64 -6.41 -10.25
N ALA A 385 -23.49 -6.48 -9.22
CA ALA A 385 -23.64 -7.71 -8.44
C ALA A 385 -24.10 -8.88 -9.34
N GLY A 386 -23.46 -10.02 -9.20
CA GLY A 386 -23.69 -11.24 -9.97
C GLY A 386 -23.12 -11.24 -11.39
N LEU A 387 -22.34 -10.23 -11.77
CA LEU A 387 -21.66 -10.18 -13.07
C LEU A 387 -20.29 -10.87 -13.00
N ASP A 388 -20.12 -11.91 -13.82
CA ASP A 388 -18.83 -12.55 -14.06
C ASP A 388 -17.97 -11.68 -14.97
N GLN A 389 -16.76 -11.36 -14.50
CA GLN A 389 -15.83 -10.46 -15.18
C GLN A 389 -14.39 -10.94 -14.97
N LYS A 390 -13.55 -10.69 -15.97
CA LYS A 390 -12.16 -11.14 -15.93
C LYS A 390 -11.32 -10.11 -15.18
N ILE A 391 -10.52 -10.56 -14.22
CA ILE A 391 -9.43 -9.79 -13.65
C ILE A 391 -8.10 -10.31 -14.18
N THR A 392 -7.18 -9.41 -14.51
CA THR A 392 -5.83 -9.73 -14.95
C THR A 392 -4.82 -8.87 -14.19
N LEU A 393 -3.72 -9.45 -13.71
CA LEU A 393 -2.65 -8.72 -13.03
C LEU A 393 -1.28 -9.34 -13.34
N SER A 394 -0.23 -8.61 -13.02
CA SER A 394 1.16 -9.07 -13.09
C SER A 394 1.68 -9.42 -11.70
N ALA A 395 2.68 -10.31 -11.63
CA ALA A 395 3.39 -10.57 -10.39
C ALA A 395 4.81 -11.03 -10.69
N ILE A 396 5.75 -10.64 -9.82
CA ILE A 396 7.16 -11.02 -9.83
C ILE A 396 7.50 -11.80 -8.55
N GLY A 397 8.78 -12.17 -8.36
CA GLY A 397 9.21 -12.89 -7.15
C GLY A 397 8.64 -14.31 -7.04
N GLY A 398 8.52 -15.02 -8.17
CA GLY A 398 8.28 -16.46 -8.12
C GLY A 398 6.91 -16.92 -7.64
N ALA A 399 5.89 -16.04 -7.60
CA ALA A 399 4.54 -16.42 -7.17
C ALA A 399 4.07 -17.73 -7.85
N ASN A 400 3.58 -18.66 -7.03
CA ASN A 400 3.01 -19.95 -7.44
C ASN A 400 1.49 -20.01 -7.27
N SER A 401 0.93 -19.10 -6.47
CA SER A 401 -0.50 -18.93 -6.29
C SER A 401 -0.83 -17.49 -5.93
N ILE A 402 -1.96 -17.00 -6.45
CA ILE A 402 -2.52 -15.70 -6.11
C ILE A 402 -4.02 -15.88 -5.89
N ASN A 403 -4.48 -15.51 -4.70
CA ASN A 403 -5.89 -15.48 -4.33
C ASN A 403 -6.31 -14.05 -4.09
N LEU A 404 -7.41 -13.62 -4.69
CA LEU A 404 -8.02 -12.33 -4.39
C LEU A 404 -9.09 -12.53 -3.33
N ILE A 405 -8.97 -11.78 -2.24
CA ILE A 405 -9.95 -11.74 -1.16
C ILE A 405 -10.74 -10.44 -1.32
N ALA A 406 -12.04 -10.57 -1.52
CA ALA A 406 -12.98 -9.45 -1.53
C ALA A 406 -13.70 -9.37 -0.18
N GLU A 407 -13.34 -8.38 0.62
CA GLU A 407 -13.89 -8.16 1.96
C GLU A 407 -14.94 -7.04 1.94
N PRO A 408 -16.20 -7.30 2.32
CA PRO A 408 -17.21 -6.26 2.43
C PRO A 408 -16.82 -5.20 3.46
N GLN A 409 -16.87 -3.92 3.08
CA GLN A 409 -16.74 -2.79 4.00
C GLN A 409 -18.10 -2.48 4.66
N THR A 410 -18.54 -3.30 5.61
CA THR A 410 -19.63 -2.92 6.51
C THR A 410 -19.08 -2.00 7.62
N GLN A 411 -19.81 -0.95 7.98
CA GLN A 411 -19.34 0.06 8.94
C GLN A 411 -18.82 -0.58 10.25
N ALA A 412 -17.60 -0.18 10.64
CA ALA A 412 -16.82 -0.60 11.80
C ALA A 412 -16.30 -2.05 11.77
N LEU A 413 -15.12 -2.27 11.19
CA LEU A 413 -14.31 -3.46 11.44
C LEU A 413 -12.87 -3.07 11.78
N SER A 414 -12.59 -3.19 13.08
CA SER A 414 -11.26 -3.37 13.65
C SER A 414 -10.48 -4.39 12.82
N LEU A 415 -9.45 -3.93 12.14
CA LEU A 415 -8.45 -4.80 11.52
C LEU A 415 -7.73 -5.57 12.63
N LEU A 416 -8.19 -6.79 12.91
CA LEU A 416 -7.37 -7.77 13.63
C LEU A 416 -6.22 -8.16 12.71
N LYS A 417 -5.10 -7.43 12.84
CA LYS A 417 -3.80 -7.83 12.33
C LYS A 417 -3.32 -9.01 13.19
N THR A 418 -3.45 -10.24 12.69
CA THR A 418 -2.66 -11.36 13.17
C THR A 418 -2.07 -12.11 11.99
N GLN A 419 -0.78 -12.38 12.10
CA GLN A 419 0.11 -12.92 11.08
C GLN A 419 -0.45 -14.16 10.34
N ALA A 420 -0.36 -14.08 9.01
CA ALA A 420 0.09 -15.06 8.01
C ALA A 420 -0.36 -16.54 8.01
N GLU A 421 -0.98 -17.11 9.04
CA GLU A 421 -1.30 -18.57 9.00
C GLU A 421 -2.75 -18.94 9.34
N ASN A 422 -3.59 -17.99 9.76
CA ASN A 422 -5.03 -18.25 9.97
C ASN A 422 -5.85 -16.95 9.87
N ARG A 423 -5.90 -16.34 8.68
CA ARG A 423 -6.84 -15.24 8.43
C ARG A 423 -8.27 -15.79 8.51
N VAL A 424 -8.96 -15.48 9.60
CA VAL A 424 -10.40 -15.74 9.73
C VAL A 424 -11.09 -14.75 8.79
N LEU A 425 -11.48 -15.24 7.61
CA LEU A 425 -12.24 -14.44 6.66
C LEU A 425 -13.59 -14.04 7.30
N GLY A 426 -13.98 -12.77 7.14
CA GLY A 426 -15.31 -12.33 7.55
C GLY A 426 -16.39 -13.15 6.84
N ALA A 427 -17.54 -13.35 7.47
CA ALA A 427 -18.58 -14.29 7.02
C ALA A 427 -19.08 -14.07 5.58
N ASP A 428 -18.98 -12.84 5.05
CA ASP A 428 -19.40 -12.47 3.69
C ASP A 428 -18.21 -12.24 2.73
N SER A 429 -16.98 -12.62 3.11
CA SER A 429 -15.80 -12.48 2.25
C SER A 429 -15.82 -13.49 1.11
N GLN A 430 -15.39 -13.06 -0.07
CA GLN A 430 -15.31 -13.91 -1.26
C GLN A 430 -13.85 -14.12 -1.67
N VAL A 431 -13.49 -15.34 -2.07
CA VAL A 431 -12.13 -15.69 -2.52
C VAL A 431 -12.15 -16.08 -3.99
N PHE A 432 -11.29 -15.46 -4.79
CA PHE A 432 -11.13 -15.74 -6.22
C PHE A 432 -9.68 -16.15 -6.50
N SER A 433 -9.46 -17.41 -6.83
CA SER A 433 -8.13 -17.91 -7.20
C SER A 433 -7.80 -17.54 -8.64
N LEU A 434 -6.57 -17.07 -8.86
CA LEU A 434 -6.08 -16.72 -10.18
C LEU A 434 -5.21 -17.84 -10.76
N VAL A 435 -5.12 -17.86 -12.10
CA VAL A 435 -4.30 -18.80 -12.86
C VAL A 435 -3.24 -18.02 -13.62
N LYS A 436 -1.98 -18.46 -13.52
CA LYS A 436 -0.86 -17.92 -14.27
C LYS A 436 -0.87 -18.43 -15.71
N ASN A 437 -0.77 -17.52 -16.66
CA ASN A 437 -0.47 -17.85 -18.04
C ASN A 437 1.05 -18.06 -18.18
N PRO A 438 1.54 -19.22 -18.64
CA PRO A 438 2.97 -19.51 -18.72
C PRO A 438 3.68 -18.70 -19.81
N ASP A 439 2.98 -18.30 -20.87
CA ASP A 439 3.56 -17.58 -22.01
C ASP A 439 3.73 -16.09 -21.71
N SER A 440 2.69 -15.47 -21.11
CA SER A 440 2.71 -14.05 -20.79
C SER A 440 3.21 -13.74 -19.36
N GLY A 441 3.20 -14.72 -18.47
CA GLY A 441 3.49 -14.54 -17.04
C GLY A 441 2.36 -13.86 -16.25
N LEU A 442 1.28 -13.44 -16.90
CA LEU A 442 0.16 -12.75 -16.28
C LEU A 442 -0.76 -13.70 -15.53
N TRP A 443 -1.34 -13.23 -14.44
CA TRP A 443 -2.34 -13.94 -13.66
C TRP A 443 -3.73 -13.47 -14.04
N SER A 444 -4.67 -14.40 -14.20
CA SER A 444 -6.05 -14.03 -14.47
C SER A 444 -7.06 -15.00 -13.88
N GLY A 445 -8.27 -14.51 -13.65
CA GLY A 445 -9.38 -15.28 -13.12
C GLY A 445 -10.71 -14.57 -13.36
N THR A 446 -11.80 -15.24 -13.02
CA THR A 446 -13.14 -14.66 -13.05
C THR A 446 -13.51 -14.22 -11.64
N VAL A 447 -13.91 -12.96 -11.49
CA VAL A 447 -14.47 -12.41 -10.24
C VAL A 447 -15.94 -12.09 -10.44
N SER A 448 -16.75 -12.30 -9.41
CA SER A 448 -18.19 -12.08 -9.42
C SER A 448 -18.64 -11.79 -8.01
N PHE A 449 -19.41 -10.71 -7.81
CA PHE A 449 -19.79 -10.24 -6.48
C PHE A 449 -21.22 -10.65 -6.18
N ALA A 450 -21.43 -11.59 -5.25
CA ALA A 450 -22.75 -12.17 -5.01
C ALA A 450 -23.83 -11.16 -4.57
N LYS A 451 -23.44 -10.08 -3.87
CA LYS A 451 -24.33 -9.04 -3.35
C LYS A 451 -23.85 -7.66 -3.79
N GLU A 452 -24.77 -6.70 -3.80
CA GLU A 452 -24.39 -5.29 -3.89
C GLU A 452 -23.62 -4.87 -2.63
N GLY A 453 -22.64 -3.97 -2.79
CA GLY A 453 -21.81 -3.54 -1.68
C GLY A 453 -20.46 -2.96 -2.10
N THR A 454 -19.74 -2.45 -1.11
CA THR A 454 -18.37 -1.98 -1.26
C THR A 454 -17.42 -3.06 -0.78
N TYR A 455 -16.50 -3.48 -1.62
CA TYR A 455 -15.54 -4.53 -1.36
C TYR A 455 -14.12 -3.99 -1.43
N GLN A 456 -13.35 -4.20 -0.36
CA GLN A 456 -11.90 -4.06 -0.42
C GLN A 456 -11.32 -5.30 -1.08
N ILE A 457 -10.49 -5.13 -2.11
CA ILE A 457 -9.84 -6.26 -2.78
C ILE A 457 -8.40 -6.34 -2.31
N VAL A 458 -8.02 -7.49 -1.76
CA VAL A 458 -6.65 -7.79 -1.34
C VAL A 458 -6.15 -9.00 -2.13
N ALA A 459 -5.02 -8.86 -2.80
CA ALA A 459 -4.31 -10.00 -3.38
C ALA A 459 -3.40 -10.62 -2.32
N TYR A 460 -3.57 -11.91 -2.10
CA TYR A 460 -2.70 -12.75 -1.31
C TYR A 460 -1.88 -13.61 -2.26
N SER A 461 -0.55 -13.54 -2.17
CA SER A 461 0.33 -14.35 -3.00
C SER A 461 1.30 -15.17 -2.18
N LEU A 462 1.61 -16.38 -2.68
CA LEU A 462 2.51 -17.36 -2.10
C LEU A 462 3.45 -17.84 -3.21
N ASP A 463 4.71 -18.08 -2.88
CA ASP A 463 5.70 -18.69 -3.78
C ASP A 463 6.03 -20.14 -3.39
N ASP A 464 6.92 -20.79 -4.14
CA ASP A 464 7.35 -22.17 -3.89
C ASP A 464 8.25 -22.31 -2.65
N ALA A 465 8.80 -21.21 -2.15
CA ALA A 465 9.67 -21.13 -0.98
C ALA A 465 8.87 -20.95 0.33
N GLY A 466 7.58 -20.63 0.22
CA GLY A 466 6.68 -20.36 1.33
C GLY A 466 6.58 -18.87 1.71
N ASN A 467 7.21 -17.96 0.98
CA ASN A 467 7.08 -16.52 1.23
C ASN A 467 5.69 -16.04 0.83
N GLN A 468 5.16 -15.11 1.60
CA GLN A 468 3.80 -14.60 1.44
C GLN A 468 3.78 -13.08 1.38
N THR A 469 2.89 -12.54 0.55
CA THR A 469 2.61 -11.10 0.54
C THR A 469 1.12 -10.83 0.41
N GLU A 470 0.73 -9.70 0.98
CA GLU A 470 -0.58 -9.11 0.76
C GLU A 470 -0.43 -7.76 0.06
N ARG A 471 -1.24 -7.54 -0.97
CA ARG A 471 -1.35 -6.25 -1.65
C ARG A 471 -2.79 -5.80 -1.70
N ASN A 472 -3.03 -4.58 -1.24
CA ASN A 472 -4.31 -3.92 -1.47
C ASN A 472 -4.44 -3.54 -2.96
N LEU A 473 -5.48 -4.01 -3.65
CA LEU A 473 -5.78 -3.69 -5.04
C LEU A 473 -6.87 -2.60 -5.19
N GLY A 474 -7.21 -1.91 -4.10
CA GLY A 474 -8.21 -0.86 -4.06
C GLY A 474 -9.63 -1.39 -3.84
N THR A 475 -10.60 -0.51 -4.10
CA THR A 475 -12.01 -0.72 -3.76
C THR A 475 -12.83 -1.02 -5.02
N ILE A 476 -13.69 -2.04 -4.95
CA ILE A 476 -14.70 -2.36 -5.96
C ILE A 476 -16.09 -2.16 -5.37
N ILE A 477 -16.94 -1.41 -6.07
CA ILE A 477 -18.32 -1.15 -5.72
C ILE A 477 -19.22 -1.98 -6.65
N ALA A 478 -19.84 -3.01 -6.11
CA ALA A 478 -20.85 -3.79 -6.81
C ALA A 478 -22.22 -3.10 -6.65
N VAL A 479 -22.74 -2.55 -7.75
CA VAL A 479 -24.04 -1.86 -7.79
C VAL A 479 -25.17 -2.85 -8.17
N PRO A 480 -26.43 -2.55 -7.82
CA PRO A 480 -27.56 -3.36 -8.26
C PRO A 480 -27.78 -3.27 -9.77
N SER A 481 -28.39 -4.32 -10.34
CA SER A 481 -28.97 -4.31 -11.69
C SER A 481 -30.12 -3.31 -11.81
N GLY A 482 -30.41 -2.82 -13.02
CA GLY A 482 -31.59 -2.01 -13.29
C GLY A 482 -32.87 -2.85 -13.31
N LEU A 483 -33.99 -2.25 -12.96
CA LEU A 483 -35.31 -2.89 -12.98
C LEU A 483 -36.17 -2.37 -14.13
N VAL A 484 -36.95 -3.27 -14.73
CA VAL A 484 -38.08 -2.91 -15.61
C VAL A 484 -39.38 -3.25 -14.90
N GLU A 485 -40.18 -2.22 -14.63
CA GLU A 485 -41.38 -2.33 -13.83
C GLU A 485 -42.59 -1.76 -14.57
N GLY A 486 -43.78 -2.25 -14.22
CA GLY A 486 -45.04 -1.61 -14.50
C GLY A 486 -45.47 -0.85 -13.25
N GLU A 487 -46.64 -0.20 -13.31
CA GLU A 487 -47.15 0.62 -12.22
C GLU A 487 -47.35 -0.14 -10.88
N ALA A 488 -47.47 -1.47 -10.91
CA ALA A 488 -47.76 -2.28 -9.73
C ALA A 488 -46.93 -3.56 -9.60
N ASN A 489 -46.08 -3.88 -10.58
CA ASN A 489 -45.36 -5.16 -10.61
C ASN A 489 -44.12 -5.09 -11.49
N VAL A 490 -43.09 -5.85 -11.12
CA VAL A 490 -41.93 -6.10 -11.97
C VAL A 490 -42.36 -6.79 -13.27
N LEU A 491 -41.83 -6.34 -14.42
CA LEU A 491 -42.18 -6.86 -15.73
C LEU A 491 -41.19 -7.92 -16.17
N LYS A 492 -41.70 -9.13 -16.40
CA LYS A 492 -40.99 -10.22 -17.07
C LYS A 492 -41.31 -10.14 -18.57
N GLU A 493 -40.38 -10.59 -19.41
CA GLU A 493 -40.47 -10.51 -20.88
C GLU A 493 -40.41 -9.08 -21.44
N ALA A 494 -39.75 -8.17 -20.72
CA ALA A 494 -39.43 -6.86 -21.28
C ALA A 494 -38.22 -6.95 -22.24
N LEU A 495 -38.03 -5.90 -23.03
CA LEU A 495 -36.92 -5.75 -23.96
C LEU A 495 -36.30 -4.37 -23.76
N VAL A 496 -35.00 -4.33 -23.49
CA VAL A 496 -34.22 -3.09 -23.41
C VAL A 496 -33.36 -2.98 -24.67
N THR A 497 -33.63 -1.98 -25.50
CA THR A 497 -32.93 -1.76 -26.76
C THR A 497 -32.11 -0.48 -26.69
N ILE A 498 -30.82 -0.55 -26.98
CA ILE A 498 -29.92 0.60 -27.01
C ILE A 498 -29.65 1.02 -28.45
N TYR A 499 -29.75 2.32 -28.69
CA TYR A 499 -29.34 2.96 -29.92
C TYR A 499 -28.13 3.85 -29.64
N THR A 500 -27.14 3.82 -30.53
CA THR A 500 -25.96 4.70 -30.49
C THR A 500 -26.08 5.77 -31.55
N TYR A 501 -25.62 6.98 -31.25
CA TYR A 501 -25.55 8.08 -32.19
C TYR A 501 -24.22 8.04 -32.95
N ASP A 502 -24.28 8.01 -34.27
CA ASP A 502 -23.11 8.15 -35.13
C ASP A 502 -22.95 9.63 -35.56
N PRO A 503 -21.88 10.32 -35.12
CA PRO A 503 -21.63 11.72 -35.46
C PRO A 503 -21.44 11.95 -36.97
N SER A 504 -20.94 10.94 -37.70
CA SER A 504 -20.65 11.05 -39.13
C SER A 504 -21.93 11.05 -39.97
N THR A 505 -22.86 10.15 -39.66
CA THR A 505 -24.15 10.04 -40.36
C THR A 505 -25.26 10.87 -39.73
N LYS A 506 -25.02 11.41 -38.53
CA LYS A 506 -26.00 12.14 -37.69
C LYS A 506 -27.28 11.33 -37.41
N LYS A 507 -27.17 10.01 -37.37
CA LYS A 507 -28.29 9.08 -37.18
C LYS A 507 -28.07 8.19 -35.98
N TYR A 508 -29.17 7.75 -35.38
CA TYR A 508 -29.16 6.68 -34.40
C TYR A 508 -29.27 5.33 -35.10
N SER A 509 -28.38 4.41 -34.76
CA SER A 509 -28.41 3.01 -35.19
C SER A 509 -28.48 2.10 -33.98
N LEU A 510 -28.88 0.84 -34.20
CA LEU A 510 -28.85 -0.17 -33.15
C LEU A 510 -27.40 -0.34 -32.67
N TRP A 511 -27.16 -0.24 -31.37
CA TRP A 511 -25.80 -0.39 -30.84
C TRP A 511 -25.33 -1.85 -30.97
N SER A 512 -24.16 -2.05 -31.57
CA SER A 512 -23.54 -3.36 -31.81
C SER A 512 -22.99 -4.01 -30.52
N ALA A 513 -23.88 -4.37 -29.60
CA ALA A 513 -23.50 -4.93 -28.30
C ALA A 513 -22.71 -6.25 -28.37
N SER A 514 -22.88 -7.00 -29.46
CA SER A 514 -22.18 -8.28 -29.67
C SER A 514 -20.65 -8.12 -29.72
N GLU A 515 -20.16 -6.97 -30.20
CA GLU A 515 -18.73 -6.63 -30.18
C GLU A 515 -18.18 -6.53 -28.76
N TRP A 516 -19.06 -6.30 -27.79
CA TRP A 516 -18.75 -6.14 -26.37
C TRP A 516 -19.23 -7.32 -25.52
N GLY A 517 -19.53 -8.46 -26.16
CA GLY A 517 -20.00 -9.67 -25.47
C GLY A 517 -21.39 -9.55 -24.85
N GLN A 518 -22.20 -8.58 -25.28
CA GLN A 518 -23.53 -8.30 -24.74
C GLN A 518 -24.61 -8.48 -25.83
N ALA A 519 -25.86 -8.64 -25.39
CA ALA A 519 -27.02 -8.70 -26.28
C ALA A 519 -27.69 -7.33 -26.41
N ASN A 520 -28.08 -6.96 -27.63
CA ASN A 520 -28.93 -5.81 -27.90
C ASN A 520 -29.76 -6.06 -29.17
N PRO A 521 -31.10 -6.08 -29.10
CA PRO A 521 -31.93 -5.86 -27.90
C PRO A 521 -31.72 -6.89 -26.78
N LEU A 522 -31.74 -6.44 -25.53
CA LEU A 522 -31.55 -7.29 -24.35
C LEU A 522 -32.91 -7.78 -23.82
N PRO A 523 -33.22 -9.09 -23.88
CA PRO A 523 -34.42 -9.64 -23.25
C PRO A 523 -34.29 -9.66 -21.72
N VAL A 524 -35.34 -9.21 -21.05
CA VAL A 524 -35.43 -9.10 -19.58
C VAL A 524 -36.42 -10.14 -19.07
N THR A 525 -35.91 -11.24 -18.51
CA THR A 525 -36.73 -12.40 -18.10
C THR A 525 -37.14 -12.37 -16.63
N THR A 526 -36.29 -11.80 -15.77
CA THR A 526 -36.53 -11.71 -14.32
C THR A 526 -37.08 -10.35 -13.89
N GLY A 527 -37.05 -9.36 -14.79
CA GLY A 527 -37.28 -7.94 -14.51
C GLY A 527 -36.01 -7.15 -14.26
N ASN A 528 -34.91 -7.82 -13.89
CA ASN A 528 -33.59 -7.22 -13.78
C ASN A 528 -32.89 -7.21 -15.13
N TYR A 529 -32.17 -6.14 -15.42
CA TYR A 529 -31.33 -6.02 -16.59
C TYR A 529 -30.00 -5.33 -16.24
N THR A 530 -28.97 -5.66 -17.00
CA THR A 530 -27.65 -5.05 -16.86
C THR A 530 -27.08 -4.84 -18.25
N LEU A 531 -26.65 -3.60 -18.53
CA LEU A 531 -25.92 -3.25 -19.74
C LEU A 531 -24.71 -2.40 -19.35
N ILE A 532 -23.59 -2.62 -20.03
CA ILE A 532 -22.37 -1.83 -19.85
C ILE A 532 -22.05 -1.15 -21.17
N LEU A 533 -22.09 0.17 -21.15
CA LEU A 533 -21.96 1.01 -22.33
C LEU A 533 -20.56 1.63 -22.35
N PRO A 534 -19.83 1.58 -23.47
CA PRO A 534 -18.62 2.37 -23.63
C PRO A 534 -18.95 3.87 -23.70
N ALA A 535 -17.92 4.72 -23.74
CA ALA A 535 -18.10 6.14 -23.98
C ALA A 535 -18.83 6.37 -25.32
N GLY A 536 -19.82 7.26 -25.33
CA GLY A 536 -20.65 7.45 -26.52
C GLY A 536 -21.89 8.28 -26.24
N THR A 537 -22.80 8.36 -27.22
CA THR A 537 -24.09 9.04 -27.08
C THR A 537 -25.21 8.07 -27.40
N TYR A 538 -26.12 7.87 -26.46
CA TYR A 538 -27.09 6.80 -26.49
C TYR A 538 -28.52 7.26 -26.28
N LEU A 539 -29.43 6.40 -26.75
CA LEU A 539 -30.86 6.45 -26.48
C LEU A 539 -31.31 5.03 -26.14
N ALA A 540 -31.98 4.83 -25.00
CA ALA A 540 -32.58 3.54 -24.66
C ALA A 540 -34.09 3.53 -24.98
N GLN A 541 -34.57 2.40 -25.48
CA GLN A 541 -35.98 2.12 -25.71
C GLN A 541 -36.36 0.85 -24.94
N ILE A 542 -37.37 0.95 -24.09
CA ILE A 542 -37.84 -0.16 -23.26
C ILE A 542 -39.26 -0.50 -23.67
N SER A 543 -39.53 -1.78 -23.89
CA SER A 543 -40.85 -2.29 -24.26
C SER A 543 -41.18 -3.57 -23.52
N ALA A 544 -42.45 -3.75 -23.17
CA ALA A 544 -42.95 -4.99 -22.60
C ALA A 544 -44.37 -5.27 -23.12
N PRO A 545 -44.79 -6.55 -23.22
CA PRO A 545 -46.16 -6.90 -23.57
C PRO A 545 -47.19 -6.21 -22.65
N GLY A 546 -48.30 -5.73 -23.22
CA GLY A 546 -49.35 -5.01 -22.48
C GLY A 546 -49.01 -3.59 -22.03
N HIS A 547 -47.77 -3.13 -22.21
CA HIS A 547 -47.29 -1.83 -21.72
C HIS A 547 -46.84 -0.91 -22.86
N MET A 548 -46.85 0.39 -22.59
CA MET A 548 -46.38 1.41 -23.52
C MET A 548 -44.86 1.33 -23.67
N THR A 549 -44.36 1.50 -24.89
CA THR A 549 -42.92 1.63 -25.14
C THR A 549 -42.43 2.98 -24.67
N VAL A 550 -41.36 2.99 -23.87
CA VAL A 550 -40.74 4.18 -23.32
C VAL A 550 -39.39 4.41 -23.99
N LYS A 551 -39.07 5.68 -24.30
CA LYS A 551 -37.76 6.10 -24.82
C LYS A 551 -37.15 7.10 -23.86
N THR A 552 -35.89 6.90 -23.48
CA THR A 552 -35.20 7.80 -22.54
C THR A 552 -34.93 9.17 -23.16
N LYS A 553 -34.49 10.13 -22.34
CA LYS A 553 -33.69 11.25 -22.86
C LYS A 553 -32.36 10.72 -23.41
N ILE A 554 -31.73 11.49 -24.30
CA ILE A 554 -30.38 11.21 -24.79
C ILE A 554 -29.42 11.39 -23.62
N PHE A 555 -28.45 10.49 -23.51
CA PHE A 555 -27.40 10.54 -22.50
C PHE A 555 -26.07 10.16 -23.13
N SER A 556 -24.98 10.74 -22.61
CA SER A 556 -23.65 10.61 -23.22
C SER A 556 -22.59 10.32 -22.15
N PRO A 557 -22.41 9.05 -21.75
CA PRO A 557 -21.32 8.70 -20.85
C PRO A 557 -19.98 9.01 -21.50
N ASP A 558 -19.07 9.58 -20.73
CA ASP A 558 -17.71 9.95 -21.11
C ASP A 558 -16.71 8.79 -20.97
N LYS A 559 -17.10 7.72 -20.26
CA LYS A 559 -16.33 6.49 -20.04
C LYS A 559 -17.22 5.26 -19.97
N THR A 560 -16.62 4.07 -19.85
CA THR A 560 -17.36 2.82 -19.61
C THR A 560 -18.30 2.96 -18.42
N THR A 561 -19.61 2.81 -18.66
CA THR A 561 -20.68 3.11 -17.71
C THR A 561 -21.67 1.97 -17.62
N ILE A 562 -22.04 1.59 -16.40
CA ILE A 562 -23.08 0.60 -16.13
C ILE A 562 -24.44 1.27 -16.25
N LEU A 563 -25.27 0.84 -17.20
CA LEU A 563 -26.67 1.22 -17.30
C LEU A 563 -27.52 0.29 -16.41
N ASN A 564 -27.89 0.81 -15.25
CA ASN A 564 -28.72 0.13 -14.26
C ASN A 564 -29.87 1.02 -13.76
N SER A 565 -30.42 1.89 -14.62
CA SER A 565 -31.57 2.72 -14.24
C SER A 565 -32.85 1.91 -14.10
N ASP A 566 -33.72 2.30 -13.18
CA ASP A 566 -35.05 1.70 -13.10
C ASP A 566 -36.00 2.37 -14.10
N PHE A 567 -36.73 1.56 -14.86
CA PHE A 567 -37.66 2.01 -15.88
C PHE A 567 -39.06 1.53 -15.59
N ILE A 568 -39.98 2.49 -15.42
CA ILE A 568 -41.40 2.23 -15.17
C ILE A 568 -42.18 2.43 -16.47
N LEU A 569 -42.88 1.38 -16.93
CA LEU A 569 -43.68 1.38 -18.15
C LEU A 569 -45.17 1.47 -17.81
N PRO A 570 -45.89 2.51 -18.29
CA PRO A 570 -47.34 2.61 -18.13
C PRO A 570 -48.09 1.51 -18.90
N ARG A 571 -49.25 1.07 -18.39
CA ARG A 571 -50.12 0.13 -19.14
C ARG A 571 -50.72 0.80 -20.37
N LYS A 572 -50.87 0.04 -21.46
CA LYS A 572 -51.61 0.51 -22.64
C LYS A 572 -53.09 0.71 -22.24
N LYS A 573 -53.60 1.93 -22.39
CA LYS A 573 -55.03 2.20 -22.23
C LYS A 573 -55.77 1.70 -23.47
N MET A 574 -56.65 0.73 -23.29
CA MET A 574 -57.56 0.24 -24.32
C MET A 574 -58.93 0.87 -24.15
N ILE A 575 -59.54 1.27 -25.27
CA ILE A 575 -60.96 1.59 -25.33
C ILE A 575 -61.66 0.40 -25.99
N SER A 576 -62.59 -0.20 -25.26
CA SER A 576 -63.48 -1.24 -25.79
C SER A 576 -64.70 -0.58 -26.44
N LEU A 577 -64.91 -0.84 -27.72
CA LEU A 577 -66.08 -0.41 -28.51
C LEU A 577 -66.78 -1.68 -29.04
N GLY A 578 -67.57 -2.34 -28.19
CA GLY A 578 -68.22 -3.61 -28.53
C GLY A 578 -67.18 -4.73 -28.78
N PRO A 579 -67.25 -5.49 -29.89
CA PRO A 579 -66.26 -6.54 -30.17
C PRO A 579 -64.86 -5.99 -30.57
N LEU A 580 -64.73 -4.68 -30.78
CA LEU A 580 -63.48 -4.04 -31.20
C LEU A 580 -62.78 -3.40 -29.99
N SER A 581 -61.52 -3.75 -29.78
CA SER A 581 -60.64 -3.10 -28.79
C SER A 581 -59.61 -2.24 -29.50
N ILE A 582 -59.64 -0.93 -29.28
CA ILE A 582 -58.72 0.04 -29.89
C ILE A 582 -57.75 0.53 -28.82
N THR A 583 -56.46 0.44 -29.10
CA THR A 583 -55.42 1.02 -28.22
C THR A 583 -55.37 2.53 -28.41
N TRP A 584 -55.45 3.30 -27.32
CA TRP A 584 -55.44 4.76 -27.40
C TRP A 584 -54.04 5.26 -27.77
N PRO A 585 -53.90 6.19 -28.73
CA PRO A 585 -52.60 6.69 -29.14
C PRO A 585 -51.92 7.48 -28.00
N SER A 586 -50.65 7.18 -27.80
CA SER A 586 -49.76 7.84 -26.86
C SER A 586 -49.35 9.22 -27.38
N LEU A 587 -50.15 10.25 -27.12
CA LEU A 587 -49.81 11.62 -27.52
C LEU A 587 -48.68 12.24 -26.66
N PHE A 588 -48.45 11.72 -25.44
CA PHE A 588 -47.42 12.21 -24.52
C PHE A 588 -46.83 11.06 -23.70
N SER A 589 -45.87 10.33 -24.26
CA SER A 589 -45.03 9.41 -23.46
C SER A 589 -43.93 10.23 -22.78
N PRO A 590 -43.83 10.22 -21.44
CA PRO A 590 -42.70 10.85 -20.77
C PRO A 590 -41.40 10.17 -21.24
N LYS A 591 -40.37 10.99 -21.47
CA LYS A 591 -39.00 10.51 -21.75
C LYS A 591 -38.24 10.50 -20.43
N PRO A 592 -38.16 9.36 -19.71
CA PRO A 592 -37.47 9.31 -18.44
C PRO A 592 -35.99 9.67 -18.62
N GLU A 593 -35.43 10.27 -17.58
CA GLU A 593 -33.98 10.43 -17.46
C GLU A 593 -33.34 9.11 -17.07
N VAL A 594 -32.08 8.94 -17.45
CA VAL A 594 -31.26 7.80 -17.04
C VAL A 594 -30.65 8.14 -15.69
N ASN A 595 -31.25 7.61 -14.62
CA ASN A 595 -30.76 7.76 -13.24
C ASN A 595 -29.98 6.50 -12.88
N LEU A 596 -28.65 6.57 -12.98
CA LEU A 596 -27.79 5.43 -12.66
C LEU A 596 -27.84 5.17 -11.16
N LYS A 597 -28.00 3.89 -10.78
CA LYS A 597 -27.99 3.48 -9.37
C LYS A 597 -26.55 3.34 -8.90
N GLY A 598 -26.28 3.90 -7.73
CA GLY A 598 -24.95 4.04 -7.15
C GLY A 598 -24.64 5.52 -6.90
N SER A 599 -24.49 5.90 -5.64
CA SER A 599 -24.06 7.24 -5.21
C SER A 599 -23.05 7.11 -4.05
N PRO A 600 -22.19 8.12 -3.83
CA PRO A 600 -20.83 7.91 -3.31
C PRO A 600 -20.80 7.72 -1.79
N LEU A 601 -20.05 6.71 -1.33
CA LEU A 601 -19.59 6.54 0.06
C LEU A 601 -18.29 5.73 0.05
N PRO A 602 -17.30 5.95 0.95
CA PRO A 602 -16.93 7.15 1.71
C PRO A 602 -15.97 8.08 0.91
N SER A 603 -15.64 9.26 1.46
CA SER A 603 -14.43 9.98 1.03
C SER A 603 -13.23 9.09 1.32
N GLN A 604 -12.56 8.58 0.28
CA GLN A 604 -11.14 8.28 0.45
C GLN A 604 -10.41 9.61 0.55
N THR A 605 -9.59 9.70 1.60
CA THR A 605 -8.54 10.70 1.76
C THR A 605 -7.83 10.85 0.42
N GLN A 606 -7.58 12.10 -0.02
CA GLN A 606 -6.63 12.35 -1.09
C GLN A 606 -5.41 11.47 -0.84
N SER A 607 -4.87 10.85 -1.90
CA SER A 607 -3.64 10.07 -1.82
C SER A 607 -2.66 10.82 -0.91
N SER A 608 -2.13 10.13 0.12
CA SER A 608 -1.15 10.68 1.07
C SER A 608 0.08 11.28 0.38
N LEU A 609 0.27 10.94 -0.89
CA LEU A 609 1.32 11.44 -1.78
C LEU A 609 1.10 12.89 -2.24
N ILE A 610 -0.13 13.41 -2.23
CA ILE A 610 -0.37 14.78 -2.70
C ILE A 610 0.27 15.77 -1.72
N GLY A 611 1.20 16.57 -2.23
CA GLY A 611 1.99 17.52 -1.44
C GLY A 611 3.34 17.00 -0.97
N THR A 612 3.66 15.71 -1.18
CA THR A 612 4.98 15.15 -0.87
C THR A 612 5.92 15.23 -2.08
N GLU A 613 7.23 15.23 -1.83
CA GLU A 613 8.23 15.07 -2.89
C GLU A 613 8.23 13.60 -3.37
N LEU A 614 8.40 13.39 -4.68
CA LEU A 614 8.61 12.06 -5.22
C LEU A 614 9.84 11.42 -4.53
N PRO A 615 9.73 10.21 -3.96
CA PRO A 615 10.84 9.54 -3.29
C PRO A 615 12.02 9.36 -4.26
N PHE A 616 13.20 9.10 -3.68
CA PHE A 616 14.35 8.76 -4.48
C PHE A 616 14.09 7.45 -5.23
N LEU A 617 14.08 7.52 -6.56
CA LEU A 617 13.87 6.37 -7.43
C LEU A 617 15.00 6.38 -8.47
N SER A 618 15.63 5.23 -8.64
CA SER A 618 16.73 5.05 -9.59
C SER A 618 16.48 3.80 -10.41
N PHE A 619 16.36 3.97 -11.72
CA PHE A 619 16.08 2.89 -12.67
C PHE A 619 17.12 2.91 -13.79
N LYS A 620 17.55 1.73 -14.25
CA LYS A 620 18.49 1.60 -15.37
C LYS A 620 17.86 0.81 -16.52
N VAL A 621 17.90 1.39 -17.72
CA VAL A 621 17.46 0.72 -18.96
C VAL A 621 18.50 0.98 -20.05
N ASP A 622 19.16 -0.08 -20.53
CA ASP A 622 20.26 0.04 -21.49
C ASP A 622 21.32 1.05 -20.96
N ASP A 623 21.64 2.13 -21.70
CA ASP A 623 22.55 3.21 -21.27
C ASP A 623 21.83 4.39 -20.57
N LEU A 624 20.51 4.32 -20.42
CA LEU A 624 19.71 5.36 -19.76
C LEU A 624 19.61 5.04 -18.26
N GLU A 625 20.15 5.93 -17.45
CA GLU A 625 19.91 5.99 -16.01
C GLU A 625 18.84 7.04 -15.77
N PHE A 626 17.74 6.64 -15.13
CA PHE A 626 16.71 7.55 -14.65
C PHE A 626 16.87 7.71 -13.16
N ASN A 627 16.92 8.96 -12.73
CA ASN A 627 16.91 9.33 -11.33
C ASN A 627 15.80 10.35 -11.09
N SER A 628 14.98 10.15 -10.04
CA SER A 628 13.90 11.08 -9.74
C SER A 628 14.37 12.53 -9.49
N PHE A 629 15.63 12.77 -9.14
CA PHE A 629 16.21 14.12 -9.07
C PHE A 629 16.32 14.82 -10.43
N GLU A 630 16.49 14.08 -11.52
CA GLU A 630 16.57 14.64 -12.88
C GLU A 630 15.23 15.20 -13.37
N LEU A 631 14.14 14.82 -12.71
CA LEU A 631 12.81 15.35 -12.97
C LEU A 631 12.62 16.77 -12.39
N ARG A 632 13.54 17.25 -11.56
CA ARG A 632 13.46 18.60 -10.98
C ARG A 632 13.87 19.67 -12.00
N GLY A 633 13.44 20.91 -11.76
CA GLY A 633 13.69 22.08 -12.61
C GLY A 633 12.60 22.33 -13.66
N LYS A 634 11.82 21.32 -14.05
CA LYS A 634 10.65 21.44 -14.93
C LYS A 634 9.42 20.77 -14.28
N ALA A 635 8.23 21.22 -14.66
CA ALA A 635 7.03 20.47 -14.33
C ALA A 635 7.12 19.10 -15.01
N THR A 636 6.63 18.05 -14.36
CA THR A 636 6.83 16.69 -14.82
C THR A 636 5.51 15.91 -14.83
N LEU A 637 5.26 15.21 -15.93
CA LEU A 637 4.28 14.14 -16.06
C LEU A 637 5.01 12.81 -16.01
N LEU A 638 4.82 12.05 -14.94
CA LEU A 638 5.31 10.68 -14.81
C LEU A 638 4.13 9.72 -14.99
N THR A 639 4.19 8.88 -16.02
CA THR A 639 3.14 7.90 -16.29
C THR A 639 3.63 6.49 -16.01
N VAL A 640 2.96 5.79 -15.09
CA VAL A 640 3.20 4.38 -14.83
C VAL A 640 2.23 3.53 -15.65
N VAL A 641 2.76 2.61 -16.44
CA VAL A 641 2.00 1.81 -17.41
C VAL A 641 2.63 0.43 -17.56
N SER A 642 1.97 -0.51 -18.22
CA SER A 642 2.57 -1.79 -18.61
C SER A 642 2.26 -2.11 -20.06
N SER A 643 3.17 -2.79 -20.73
CA SER A 643 3.09 -3.12 -22.17
C SER A 643 1.92 -4.04 -22.51
N TRP A 644 1.46 -4.84 -21.54
CA TRP A 644 0.37 -5.80 -21.68
C TRP A 644 -1.03 -5.16 -21.58
N LEU A 645 -1.13 -3.89 -21.19
CA LEU A 645 -2.41 -3.19 -21.15
C LEU A 645 -2.89 -2.86 -22.56
N PRO A 646 -4.15 -3.16 -22.92
CA PRO A 646 -4.68 -2.83 -24.24
C PRO A 646 -4.56 -1.34 -24.60
N ALA A 647 -4.69 -0.47 -23.59
CA ALA A 647 -4.65 0.98 -23.76
C ALA A 647 -3.24 1.61 -23.69
N ALA A 648 -2.19 0.83 -23.44
CA ALA A 648 -0.84 1.37 -23.24
C ALA A 648 -0.33 2.14 -24.47
N SER A 649 -0.48 1.56 -25.66
CA SER A 649 0.00 2.18 -26.89
C SER A 649 -0.72 3.49 -27.21
N GLN A 650 -2.03 3.53 -26.98
CA GLN A 650 -2.86 4.73 -27.10
C GLN A 650 -2.41 5.81 -26.12
N GLN A 651 -2.28 5.48 -24.83
CA GLN A 651 -1.90 6.45 -23.81
C GLN A 651 -0.48 7.00 -24.06
N LEU A 652 0.48 6.15 -24.42
CA LEU A 652 1.84 6.57 -24.76
C LEU A 652 1.87 7.49 -25.97
N LYS A 653 1.02 7.24 -26.97
CA LYS A 653 0.91 8.14 -28.13
C LYS A 653 0.36 9.51 -27.75
N ILE A 654 -0.61 9.57 -26.82
CA ILE A 654 -1.13 10.83 -26.29
C ILE A 654 -0.02 11.58 -25.53
N ILE A 655 0.75 10.89 -24.69
CA ILE A 655 1.86 11.51 -23.92
C ILE A 655 2.96 12.02 -24.84
N GLU A 656 3.30 11.27 -25.90
CA GLU A 656 4.25 11.69 -26.93
C GLU A 656 3.81 13.00 -27.60
N ASP A 657 2.56 13.05 -28.09
CA ASP A 657 2.02 14.24 -28.73
C ASP A 657 1.93 15.44 -27.75
N PHE A 658 1.68 15.17 -26.46
CA PHE A 658 1.71 16.18 -25.40
C PHE A 658 3.13 16.72 -25.17
N SER A 659 4.12 15.84 -25.04
CA SER A 659 5.53 16.19 -24.85
C SER A 659 6.05 17.09 -25.98
N GLN A 660 5.71 16.76 -27.23
CA GLN A 660 6.08 17.55 -28.41
C GLN A 660 5.48 18.97 -28.40
N ARG A 661 4.25 19.14 -27.87
CA ARG A 661 3.60 20.46 -27.75
C ARG A 661 4.09 21.26 -26.54
N HIS A 662 4.66 20.59 -25.54
CA HIS A 662 5.08 21.20 -24.28
C HIS A 662 6.54 20.87 -23.91
N PRO A 663 7.55 21.30 -24.72
CA PRO A 663 8.97 20.95 -24.50
C PRO A 663 9.57 21.48 -23.18
N GLN A 664 8.87 22.42 -22.52
CA GLN A 664 9.19 22.93 -21.19
C GLN A 664 8.81 21.98 -20.04
N VAL A 665 8.11 20.89 -20.34
CA VAL A 665 7.63 19.87 -19.39
C VAL A 665 8.42 18.59 -19.60
N ASN A 666 8.74 17.88 -18.53
CA ASN A 666 9.27 16.52 -18.62
C ASN A 666 8.10 15.54 -18.74
N ALA A 667 8.11 14.66 -19.73
CA ALA A 667 7.15 13.58 -19.86
C ALA A 667 7.92 12.25 -19.89
N VAL A 668 7.71 11.41 -18.87
CA VAL A 668 8.41 10.13 -18.71
C VAL A 668 7.41 9.03 -18.47
N ALA A 669 7.61 7.88 -19.12
CA ALA A 669 6.84 6.67 -18.86
C ALA A 669 7.68 5.64 -18.10
N VAL A 670 7.10 4.97 -17.12
CA VAL A 670 7.70 3.88 -16.35
C VAL A 670 6.90 2.61 -16.61
N MET A 671 7.56 1.59 -17.13
CA MET A 671 7.00 0.24 -17.27
C MET A 671 7.40 -0.63 -16.09
N THR A 672 6.43 -1.13 -15.34
CA THR A 672 6.70 -1.84 -14.07
C THR A 672 6.56 -3.34 -14.22
N GLN A 673 7.35 -4.09 -13.45
CA GLN A 673 7.32 -5.56 -13.40
C GLN A 673 7.61 -6.23 -14.75
N GLU A 674 8.39 -5.56 -15.60
CA GLU A 674 8.76 -6.03 -16.93
C GLU A 674 10.28 -5.99 -17.14
N LYS A 675 10.80 -6.98 -17.87
CA LYS A 675 12.24 -7.08 -18.14
C LYS A 675 12.69 -5.89 -19.00
N PRO A 676 13.85 -5.26 -18.73
CA PRO A 676 14.35 -4.12 -19.51
C PRO A 676 14.39 -4.38 -21.02
N ALA A 677 14.80 -5.58 -21.43
CA ALA A 677 14.84 -5.97 -22.85
C ALA A 677 13.45 -5.97 -23.52
N ALA A 678 12.40 -6.41 -22.80
CA ALA A 678 11.03 -6.40 -23.34
C ALA A 678 10.52 -4.97 -23.53
N VAL A 679 10.79 -4.10 -22.55
CA VAL A 679 10.47 -2.67 -22.61
C VAL A 679 11.21 -1.97 -23.75
N SER A 680 12.52 -2.22 -23.91
CA SER A 680 13.32 -1.67 -25.01
C SER A 680 12.78 -2.10 -26.39
N ILE A 681 12.36 -3.36 -26.54
CA ILE A 681 11.72 -3.85 -27.79
C ILE A 681 10.36 -3.18 -28.01
N TYR A 682 9.52 -3.06 -26.98
CA TYR A 682 8.22 -2.40 -27.08
C TYR A 682 8.37 -0.94 -27.49
N ALA A 683 9.28 -0.21 -26.83
CA ALA A 683 9.57 1.18 -27.10
C ALA A 683 10.02 1.42 -28.56
N LYS A 684 10.95 0.58 -29.05
CA LYS A 684 11.45 0.63 -30.43
C LYS A 684 10.36 0.32 -31.46
N ARG A 685 9.48 -0.66 -31.19
CA ARG A 685 8.35 -0.99 -32.07
C ARG A 685 7.33 0.13 -32.18
N GLY A 686 7.07 0.84 -31.08
CA GLY A 686 6.16 1.98 -31.06
C GLY A 686 6.78 3.28 -31.58
N ASN A 687 8.09 3.30 -31.83
CA ASN A 687 8.85 4.48 -32.26
C ASN A 687 8.60 5.71 -31.36
N TYR A 688 8.56 5.49 -30.05
CA TYR A 688 8.39 6.55 -29.06
C TYR A 688 9.68 7.34 -28.87
N THR A 689 9.57 8.67 -28.69
CA THR A 689 10.72 9.55 -28.42
C THR A 689 10.76 10.02 -26.97
N ILE A 690 9.63 9.97 -26.26
CA ILE A 690 9.60 10.12 -24.80
C ILE A 690 10.46 9.05 -24.11
N PRO A 691 11.16 9.39 -23.01
CA PRO A 691 11.84 8.40 -22.19
C PRO A 691 10.86 7.37 -21.64
N ILE A 692 11.11 6.08 -21.94
CA ILE A 692 10.40 4.94 -21.37
C ILE A 692 11.41 4.13 -20.57
N VAL A 693 11.26 4.14 -19.25
CA VAL A 693 12.14 3.43 -18.30
C VAL A 693 11.42 2.21 -17.74
N THR A 694 12.18 1.28 -17.16
CA THR A 694 11.61 0.08 -16.54
C THR A 694 11.89 0.04 -15.05
N ASP A 695 10.93 -0.45 -14.31
CA ASP A 695 11.02 -0.78 -12.89
C ASP A 695 10.69 -2.29 -12.75
N PRO A 696 11.67 -3.18 -13.01
CA PRO A 696 11.45 -4.62 -13.03
C PRO A 696 10.97 -5.17 -11.70
N ASP A 697 11.36 -4.51 -10.61
CA ASP A 697 11.08 -4.91 -9.24
C ASP A 697 9.79 -4.29 -8.69
N GLY A 698 9.14 -3.39 -9.45
CA GLY A 698 7.87 -2.79 -9.04
C GLY A 698 7.98 -1.84 -7.84
N ILE A 699 9.17 -1.31 -7.57
CA ILE A 699 9.45 -0.38 -6.46
C ILE A 699 8.50 0.81 -6.50
N ILE A 700 8.28 1.41 -7.68
CA ILE A 700 7.41 2.58 -7.81
C ILE A 700 5.96 2.28 -7.44
N LEU A 701 5.52 1.04 -7.69
CA LEU A 701 4.16 0.61 -7.37
C LEU A 701 3.94 0.47 -5.87
N LYS A 702 5.00 0.14 -5.14
CA LYS A 702 5.00 -0.02 -3.69
C LYS A 702 5.11 1.34 -3.01
N GLU A 703 6.11 2.13 -3.38
CA GLU A 703 6.37 3.46 -2.81
C GLU A 703 5.21 4.44 -3.04
N LEU A 704 4.55 4.35 -4.20
CA LEU A 704 3.43 5.24 -4.55
C LEU A 704 2.06 4.57 -4.39
N GLU A 705 1.99 3.38 -3.77
CA GLU A 705 0.74 2.64 -3.51
C GLU A 705 -0.23 2.60 -4.72
N LEU A 706 0.31 2.47 -5.94
CA LEU A 706 -0.49 2.56 -7.16
C LEU A 706 -1.30 1.28 -7.37
N ASN A 707 -2.61 1.44 -7.54
CA ASN A 707 -3.57 0.33 -7.64
C ASN A 707 -4.28 0.24 -8.99
N SER A 708 -3.86 1.05 -9.97
CA SER A 708 -4.40 1.05 -11.33
C SER A 708 -3.37 1.41 -12.36
N PHE A 709 -3.64 0.97 -13.58
CA PHE A 709 -2.97 1.48 -14.77
C PHE A 709 -3.96 1.90 -15.87
N PRO A 710 -3.54 2.81 -16.76
CA PRO A 710 -2.40 3.71 -16.58
C PRO A 710 -2.55 4.58 -15.33
N ALA A 711 -1.45 5.01 -14.73
CA ALA A 711 -1.44 5.96 -13.62
C ALA A 711 -0.55 7.14 -13.99
N HIS A 712 -1.03 8.35 -13.70
CA HIS A 712 -0.42 9.61 -14.11
C HIS A 712 -0.16 10.46 -12.87
N ILE A 713 1.10 10.78 -12.65
CA ILE A 713 1.59 11.57 -11.52
C ILE A 713 2.07 12.91 -12.07
N PHE A 714 1.43 13.97 -11.59
CA PHE A 714 1.71 15.35 -11.98
C PHE A 714 2.54 16.02 -10.89
N MET A 715 3.70 16.55 -11.26
CA MET A 715 4.67 17.15 -10.33
C MET A 715 5.05 18.56 -10.74
N ASP A 716 5.29 19.41 -9.74
CA ASP A 716 5.87 20.73 -9.98
C ASP A 716 7.39 20.68 -10.21
N ARG A 717 8.00 21.84 -10.46
CA ARG A 717 9.44 21.97 -10.72
C ARG A 717 10.34 21.53 -9.57
N LYS A 718 9.81 21.37 -8.36
CA LYS A 718 10.57 20.90 -7.19
C LYS A 718 10.49 19.38 -7.05
N GLY A 719 9.68 18.70 -7.87
CA GLY A 719 9.40 17.27 -7.72
C GLY A 719 8.28 16.97 -6.72
N VAL A 720 7.50 17.98 -6.32
CA VAL A 720 6.35 17.78 -5.41
C VAL A 720 5.15 17.31 -6.21
N ILE A 721 4.56 16.19 -5.78
CA ILE A 721 3.37 15.59 -6.38
C ILE A 721 2.17 16.50 -6.12
N LYS A 722 1.51 16.95 -7.18
CA LYS A 722 0.29 17.77 -7.13
C LYS A 722 -0.96 16.95 -7.34
N LYS A 723 -0.86 15.90 -8.16
CA LYS A 723 -2.00 15.07 -8.52
C LYS A 723 -1.58 13.68 -8.93
N VAL A 724 -2.40 12.69 -8.60
CA VAL A 724 -2.30 11.33 -9.09
C VAL A 724 -3.65 10.96 -9.69
N LEU A 725 -3.67 10.53 -10.96
CA LEU A 725 -4.87 10.14 -11.69
C LEU A 725 -4.67 8.77 -12.32
N GLY A 726 -5.69 7.91 -12.23
CA GLY A 726 -5.71 6.63 -12.93
C GLY A 726 -6.55 6.69 -14.20
N GLY A 727 -6.35 5.71 -15.09
CA GLY A 727 -7.12 5.56 -16.33
C GLY A 727 -6.46 6.22 -17.53
N ILE A 728 -7.17 6.23 -18.66
CA ILE A 728 -6.70 6.88 -19.89
C ILE A 728 -7.02 8.37 -19.79
N LEU A 729 -6.02 9.22 -20.04
CA LEU A 729 -6.19 10.67 -20.07
C LEU A 729 -6.04 11.22 -21.48
N ASP A 730 -6.93 12.13 -21.86
CA ASP A 730 -6.84 12.87 -23.12
C ASP A 730 -5.87 14.07 -23.02
N GLN A 731 -5.64 14.74 -24.16
CA GLN A 731 -4.73 15.91 -24.24
C GLN A 731 -5.15 17.08 -23.34
N ASN A 732 -6.46 17.35 -23.22
CA ASN A 732 -6.96 18.46 -22.42
C ASN A 732 -6.75 18.15 -20.94
N GLN A 733 -7.07 16.91 -20.53
CA GLN A 733 -6.84 16.44 -19.17
C GLN A 733 -5.36 16.49 -18.81
N LEU A 734 -4.44 16.06 -19.69
CA LEU A 734 -3.01 16.20 -19.42
C LEU A 734 -2.58 17.66 -19.23
N THR A 735 -3.13 18.57 -20.04
CA THR A 735 -2.81 20.00 -20.02
C THR A 735 -3.36 20.69 -18.77
N GLU A 736 -4.63 20.49 -18.45
CA GLU A 736 -5.31 21.11 -17.31
C GLU A 736 -4.73 20.69 -15.95
N ASN A 737 -4.27 19.44 -15.85
CA ASN A 737 -3.73 18.89 -14.60
C ASN A 737 -2.26 19.24 -14.36
N LEU A 738 -1.55 19.74 -15.38
CA LEU A 738 -0.13 20.07 -15.29
C LEU A 738 0.14 21.59 -15.22
N LEU A 739 -0.82 22.42 -15.64
CA LEU A 739 -0.70 23.89 -15.70
C LEU A 739 -1.45 24.64 -14.59
N ASN A 740 -2.14 23.93 -13.70
CA ASN A 740 -2.72 24.44 -12.46
C ASN A 740 -1.92 23.94 -11.26
#